data_AF-A0A553R2A8-F1
#
_entry.id   AF-A0A553R2A8-F1
#
_cell.length_a   1.000
_cell.length_b   1.000
_cell.length_c   1.000
_cell.angle_alpha   90.00
_cell.angle_beta   90.00
_cell.angle_gamma   90.00
#
_symmetry.space_group_name_H-M   'P 1'
#
loop_
_entity.id
_entity.type
_entity.pdbx_description
1 polymer ?
#
loop_
_entity_poly.entity_id
_entity_poly.type
_entity_poly.pdbx_seq_one_letter_code
_entity_poly.pdbx_strand_id
1 'polypeptide(L)'
;MSRYEKKSFEVQEVSDMEIMELVHSTLGRMTVIRQIFPLWRDTNIRCMRNNHRISTLLCDPQEGYLQSLERQQIQPKVSSLYLYDSVLMLANAFYRKLEDRKWHSMASLNCMRKSTKPWNGGWSMLDTIQKGRISGLTGLMDFRSNGANSHVQFEILGTSYSETFGKDVKRDCHLKFKLLLSLSMSVWQLATWDSERGLNGSLRENRPDQGMQGITLKVVTLLEEPFVMVAENILGQPKRYKGFSIDVLDALAKILGFKYEMYQVADGKYGSPQANGSWNGMMGELLEKRADVAIAAITITPERENVVDFSKRYLDYSVGILMTKTEERLNIFSLLAPFDLAVWACIAAAIPVVGIMVFLLRRIQSVRSQNPPGPHQPASVTTSFQSAIWIVYGAFVQQGGETFMTSMALRIAMGSWWLFTLIVCSSYTANLAAYLTVSRMDNAIRTFQDLSKQTEMSYGTVRESAVFEYFRVKGTNPLEQDNTFAELWRTINKNQGQDNSVTSPAEGIRKVKRDSYAFLWDVAVLEYAALTDDDCTLVVTGNSMSSKGYGLALQHGSPYRDLFSQKILDLQQKGDLDILKQKWWPRKGRCDLDKHAESQPEGRALRLHSFAGVFCILAAGLLLACLVAALESWWNGPRCQRAQPKEVTPQPAKLRPSSDHHAQDCTATATLYFMDPDAPDASLDLVELQYTQL
;
A
#
# COMPACT_ATOMS: atom_id res chain seq x y z
N MET A 1 27.03 -3.13 -14.97
CA MET A 1 28.06 -2.22 -15.50
C MET A 1 28.79 -1.60 -14.31
N SER A 2 29.84 -2.24 -13.78
CA SER A 2 30.56 -1.78 -12.59
C SER A 2 31.50 -0.64 -12.96
N ARG A 3 31.14 0.58 -12.58
CA ARG A 3 32.00 1.75 -12.71
C ARG A 3 32.99 1.68 -11.55
N TYR A 4 34.23 1.23 -11.83
CA TYR A 4 35.33 1.30 -10.87
C TYR A 4 35.51 2.76 -10.44
N GLU A 5 35.24 3.05 -9.17
CA GLU A 5 35.62 4.31 -8.54
C GLU A 5 37.13 4.48 -8.66
N LYS A 6 37.55 5.59 -9.28
CA LYS A 6 38.92 6.07 -9.22
C LYS A 6 39.23 6.38 -7.75
N LYS A 7 39.89 5.48 -7.04
CA LYS A 7 40.52 5.80 -5.75
C LYS A 7 41.65 6.81 -6.02
N SER A 8 41.35 8.09 -5.84
CA SER A 8 42.37 9.13 -5.80
C SER A 8 43.13 8.97 -4.49
N PHE A 9 44.39 8.58 -4.56
CA PHE A 9 45.30 8.63 -3.41
C PHE A 9 46.03 9.97 -3.48
N GLU A 10 45.57 10.93 -2.70
CA GLU A 10 46.20 12.24 -2.58
C GLU A 10 47.01 12.27 -1.29
N VAL A 11 48.33 12.40 -1.41
CA VAL A 11 49.24 12.52 -0.26
C VAL A 11 49.40 14.00 0.02
N GLN A 12 48.67 14.51 1.02
CA GLN A 12 48.71 15.91 1.43
C GLN A 12 48.93 16.00 2.95
N GLU A 13 49.72 16.98 3.39
CA GLU A 13 49.79 17.31 4.82
C GLU A 13 48.52 18.08 5.19
N VAL A 14 47.65 17.45 5.98
CA VAL A 14 46.35 17.98 6.39
C VAL A 14 46.30 18.05 7.91
N SER A 15 45.81 19.17 8.46
CA SER A 15 45.62 19.37 9.90
C SER A 15 44.41 18.60 10.43
N ASP A 16 44.36 18.30 11.74
CA ASP A 16 43.21 17.63 12.37
C ASP A 16 41.88 18.38 12.12
N MET A 17 41.93 19.71 12.00
CA MET A 17 40.77 20.55 11.71
C MET A 17 40.26 20.34 10.29
N GLU A 18 41.16 20.30 9.30
CA GLU A 18 40.82 20.05 7.91
C GLU A 18 40.36 18.60 7.70
N ILE A 19 40.90 17.64 8.45
CA ILE A 19 40.39 16.25 8.46
C ILE A 19 38.94 16.24 8.93
N MET A 20 38.61 16.93 10.03
CA MET A 20 37.23 17.01 10.52
C MET A 20 36.29 17.69 9.51
N GLU A 21 36.72 18.80 8.89
CA GLU A 21 35.95 19.48 7.85
C GLU A 21 35.71 18.57 6.63
N LEU A 22 36.72 17.79 6.24
CA LEU A 22 36.62 16.81 5.16
C LEU A 22 35.67 15.67 5.51
N VAL A 23 35.72 15.16 6.74
CA VAL A 23 34.77 14.14 7.23
C VAL A 23 33.34 14.67 7.25
N HIS A 24 33.14 15.95 7.60
CA HIS A 24 31.81 16.57 7.60
C HIS A 24 31.28 16.92 6.20
N SER A 25 32.15 17.16 5.22
CA SER A 25 31.77 17.55 3.85
C SER A 25 31.69 16.38 2.87
N THR A 26 32.28 15.23 3.20
CA THR A 26 32.30 14.07 2.31
C THR A 26 31.04 13.23 2.40
N LEU A 27 30.46 12.89 1.25
CA LEU A 27 29.37 11.93 1.13
C LEU A 27 29.97 10.52 1.01
N GLY A 28 29.80 9.68 2.03
CA GLY A 28 30.25 8.29 2.03
C GLY A 28 31.23 7.96 3.16
N ARG A 29 31.86 6.78 3.08
CA ARG A 29 32.84 6.33 4.07
C ARG A 29 34.21 6.88 3.74
N MET A 30 34.85 7.50 4.73
CA MET A 30 36.24 7.95 4.63
C MET A 30 37.10 7.14 5.61
N THR A 31 38.23 6.63 5.12
CA THR A 31 39.26 6.01 5.95
C THR A 31 40.48 6.91 5.94
N VAL A 32 40.92 7.35 7.10
CA VAL A 32 42.10 8.21 7.25
C VAL A 32 43.24 7.36 7.78
N ILE A 33 44.38 7.35 7.07
CA ILE A 33 45.62 6.72 7.54
C ILE A 33 46.55 7.86 7.92
N ARG A 34 46.84 8.01 9.22
CA ARG A 34 47.74 9.04 9.72
C ARG A 34 49.00 8.41 10.31
N GLN A 35 50.15 9.03 10.08
CA GLN A 35 51.37 8.62 10.76
C GLN A 35 51.32 9.10 12.22
N ILE A 36 51.67 8.23 13.16
CA ILE A 36 51.76 8.57 14.59
C ILE A 36 53.21 8.51 15.04
N PHE A 37 53.54 9.36 16.01
CA PHE A 37 54.84 9.37 16.66
C PHE A 37 54.65 8.97 18.13
N PRO A 38 55.56 8.16 18.69
CA PRO A 38 55.45 7.75 20.08
C PRO A 38 55.48 8.98 20.99
N LEU A 39 54.44 9.14 21.81
CA LEU A 39 54.48 10.07 22.93
C LEU A 39 55.58 9.58 23.89
N TRP A 40 56.50 10.47 24.24
CA TRP A 40 57.68 10.15 25.04
C TRP A 40 57.27 9.40 26.33
N ARG A 41 57.75 8.16 26.46
CA ARG A 41 57.63 7.34 27.67
C ARG A 41 58.60 7.84 28.73
N ASP A 42 58.04 8.12 29.91
CA ASP A 42 58.67 8.33 31.23
C ASP A 42 59.74 9.43 31.38
N THR A 43 59.26 10.62 31.76
CA THR A 43 60.01 11.75 32.37
C THR A 43 60.56 11.44 33.78
N ASN A 44 60.92 10.19 34.07
CA ASN A 44 61.53 9.81 35.35
C ASN A 44 63.06 9.80 35.33
N ILE A 45 63.69 10.14 34.20
CA ILE A 45 65.14 10.35 34.15
C ILE A 45 65.47 11.70 34.82
N ARG A 46 65.68 11.66 36.13
CA ARG A 46 66.15 12.80 36.92
C ARG A 46 67.54 13.19 36.44
N CYS A 47 67.65 14.32 35.74
CA CYS A 47 68.95 14.76 35.29
C CYS A 47 69.77 15.31 36.46
N MET A 48 70.84 14.60 36.80
CA MET A 48 71.68 14.85 37.97
C MET A 48 73.13 15.02 37.51
N ARG A 49 73.80 16.08 37.96
CA ARG A 49 75.26 16.24 37.82
C ARG A 49 75.83 16.51 39.20
N ASN A 50 76.79 15.70 39.63
CA ASN A 50 77.38 15.78 40.96
C ASN A 50 76.31 15.85 42.09
N ASN A 51 75.30 14.98 42.03
CA ASN A 51 74.17 14.94 42.98
C ASN A 51 73.27 16.19 43.06
N HIS A 52 73.46 17.20 42.19
CA HIS A 52 72.54 18.33 42.06
C HIS A 52 71.57 18.12 40.90
N ARG A 53 70.29 18.41 41.13
CA ARG A 53 69.25 18.40 40.10
C ARG A 53 69.49 19.57 39.14
N ILE A 54 69.72 19.26 37.88
CA ILE A 54 69.87 20.27 36.82
C ILE A 54 68.54 20.40 36.06
N SER A 55 68.29 21.57 35.48
CA SER A 55 67.19 21.77 34.52
C SER A 55 67.24 20.69 33.45
N THR A 56 66.10 20.04 33.19
CA THR A 56 65.98 18.94 32.24
C THR A 56 66.31 19.38 30.80
N LEU A 57 66.10 20.68 30.49
CA LEU A 57 66.53 21.36 29.26
C LEU A 57 68.04 21.28 28.96
N LEU A 58 68.89 21.18 29.98
CA LEU A 58 70.35 21.05 29.82
C LEU A 58 70.78 19.62 29.48
N CYS A 59 69.89 18.66 29.65
CA CYS A 59 70.15 17.24 29.48
C CYS A 59 69.49 16.67 28.25
N ASP A 60 68.35 17.24 27.87
CA ASP A 60 67.70 16.96 26.61
C ASP A 60 67.26 18.26 25.93
N PRO A 61 68.01 18.72 24.91
CA PRO A 61 67.64 19.90 24.12
C PRO A 61 66.29 19.75 23.39
N GLN A 62 65.77 18.52 23.24
CA GLN A 62 64.50 18.25 22.57
C GLN A 62 63.29 18.75 23.39
N GLU A 63 63.42 18.78 24.72
CA GLU A 63 62.35 19.18 25.64
C GLU A 63 61.98 20.67 25.49
N GLY A 64 62.96 21.53 25.18
CA GLY A 64 62.72 22.97 25.00
C GLY A 64 61.91 23.31 23.76
N TYR A 65 62.15 22.58 22.67
CA TYR A 65 61.39 22.74 21.44
C TYR A 65 59.94 22.27 21.63
N LEU A 66 59.74 21.11 22.26
CA LEU A 66 58.41 20.54 22.54
C LEU A 66 57.60 21.41 23.52
N GLN A 67 58.21 21.91 24.59
CA GLN A 67 57.55 22.85 25.51
C GLN A 67 57.15 24.15 24.80
N SER A 68 57.95 24.64 23.84
CA SER A 68 57.58 25.84 23.06
C SER A 68 56.38 25.59 22.14
N LEU A 69 56.30 24.41 21.52
CA LEU A 69 55.18 24.00 20.67
C LEU A 69 53.89 23.80 21.48
N GLU A 70 54.00 23.16 22.65
CA GLU A 70 52.89 22.95 23.57
C GLU A 70 52.36 24.27 24.14
N ARG A 71 53.26 25.19 24.53
CA ARG A 71 52.91 26.53 25.02
C ARG A 71 52.20 27.38 23.96
N GLN A 72 52.53 27.18 22.68
CA GLN A 72 51.91 27.91 21.57
C GLN A 72 50.70 27.19 20.96
N GLN A 73 50.34 25.97 21.43
CA GLN A 73 49.29 25.13 20.84
C GLN A 73 49.43 24.91 19.32
N ILE A 74 50.68 24.84 18.83
CA ILE A 74 50.97 24.61 17.42
C ILE A 74 51.23 23.11 17.23
N GLN A 75 50.41 22.44 16.41
CA GLN A 75 50.72 21.08 15.96
C GLN A 75 51.86 21.14 14.93
N PRO A 76 53.02 20.51 15.19
CA PRO A 76 54.14 20.55 14.25
C PRO A 76 53.81 19.74 12.99
N LYS A 77 54.15 20.30 11.82
CA LYS A 77 54.02 19.57 10.55
C LYS A 77 54.93 18.34 10.55
N VAL A 78 54.47 17.23 9.97
CA VAL A 78 55.24 15.98 9.85
C VAL A 78 56.59 16.23 9.18
N SER A 79 56.61 16.99 8.08
CA SER A 79 57.85 17.43 7.42
C SER A 79 58.84 18.14 8.33
N SER A 80 58.37 18.94 9.29
CA SER A 80 59.22 19.69 10.22
C SER A 80 59.88 18.78 11.26
N LEU A 81 59.15 17.76 11.73
CA LEU A 81 59.69 16.75 12.66
C LEU A 81 60.81 15.95 12.01
N TYR A 82 60.60 15.49 10.77
CA TYR A 82 61.65 14.79 10.01
C TYR A 82 62.87 15.67 9.72
N LEU A 83 62.67 16.97 9.46
CA LEU A 83 63.77 17.89 9.22
C LEU A 83 64.66 18.05 10.47
N TYR A 84 64.04 18.18 11.64
CA TYR A 84 64.77 18.21 12.91
C TYR A 84 65.58 16.93 13.12
N ASP A 85 64.94 15.77 12.97
CA ASP A 85 65.56 14.46 13.16
C ASP A 85 66.69 14.21 12.15
N SER A 86 66.55 14.68 10.92
CA SER A 86 67.58 14.59 9.88
C SER A 86 68.84 15.36 10.27
N VAL A 87 68.69 16.57 10.81
CA VAL A 87 69.82 17.38 11.29
C VAL A 87 70.49 16.73 12.49
N LEU A 88 69.70 16.23 13.44
CA LEU A 88 70.20 15.52 14.62
C LEU A 88 70.99 14.27 14.22
N MET A 89 70.47 13.51 13.25
CA MET A 89 71.12 12.32 12.71
C MET A 89 72.47 12.65 12.08
N LEU A 90 72.52 13.67 11.21
CA LEU A 90 73.76 14.10 10.57
C LEU A 90 74.79 14.60 11.59
N ALA A 91 74.36 15.41 12.56
CA ALA A 91 75.23 15.92 13.61
C ALA A 91 75.87 14.79 14.43
N ASN A 92 75.09 13.77 14.79
CA ASN A 92 75.60 12.59 15.51
C ASN A 92 76.55 11.74 14.64
N ALA A 93 76.25 11.58 13.35
CA ALA A 93 77.15 10.89 12.44
C ALA A 93 78.51 11.61 12.30
N PHE A 94 78.50 12.95 12.20
CA PHE A 94 79.73 13.75 12.21
C PHE A 94 80.48 13.60 13.54
N TYR A 95 79.78 13.68 14.67
CA TYR A 95 80.36 13.50 16.00
C TYR A 95 81.08 12.15 16.13
N ARG A 96 80.42 11.04 15.77
CA ARG A 96 81.02 9.69 15.81
C ARG A 96 82.24 9.56 14.91
N LYS A 97 82.22 10.16 13.70
CA LYS A 97 83.39 10.14 12.81
C LYS A 97 84.58 10.93 13.33
N LEU A 98 84.32 12.04 14.00
CA LEU A 98 85.34 12.85 14.66
C LEU A 98 85.93 12.11 15.87
N GLU A 99 85.09 11.44 16.66
CA GLU A 99 85.49 10.64 17.82
C GLU A 99 86.34 9.43 17.41
N ASP A 100 85.90 8.68 16.39
CA ASP A 100 86.63 7.53 15.84
C ASP A 100 87.94 7.90 15.13
N ARG A 101 88.22 9.20 14.93
CA ARG A 101 89.33 9.75 14.12
C ARG A 101 89.38 9.21 12.68
N LYS A 102 88.28 8.63 12.17
CA LYS A 102 88.13 8.07 10.82
C LYS A 102 87.53 9.09 9.84
N TRP A 103 87.74 10.37 10.11
CA TRP A 103 87.27 11.45 9.27
C TRP A 103 88.15 11.61 8.02
N HIS A 104 87.52 11.61 6.85
CA HIS A 104 88.17 11.94 5.59
C HIS A 104 87.76 13.35 5.17
N SER A 105 88.72 14.20 4.79
CA SER A 105 88.41 15.54 4.29
C SER A 105 87.46 15.49 3.09
N MET A 106 86.46 16.37 3.09
CA MET A 106 85.52 16.51 2.00
C MET A 106 86.22 17.17 0.80
N ALA A 107 86.10 16.57 -0.38
CA ALA A 107 86.61 17.14 -1.62
C ALA A 107 85.46 17.80 -2.41
N SER A 108 85.74 18.93 -3.06
CA SER A 108 84.79 19.54 -4.00
C SER A 108 84.68 18.66 -5.25
N LEU A 109 83.47 18.21 -5.58
CA LEU A 109 83.17 17.34 -6.71
C LEU A 109 82.34 18.10 -7.75
N ASN A 110 82.48 17.74 -9.03
CA ASN A 110 81.74 18.36 -10.13
C ASN A 110 80.91 17.33 -10.90
N CYS A 111 79.59 17.50 -10.93
CA CYS A 111 78.64 16.53 -11.48
C CYS A 111 78.74 16.34 -13.01
N MET A 112 79.34 17.29 -13.73
CA MET A 112 79.34 17.30 -15.21
C MET A 112 80.48 16.51 -15.85
N ARG A 113 81.50 16.08 -15.10
CA ARG A 113 82.65 15.36 -15.65
C ARG A 113 82.53 13.85 -15.39
N LYS A 114 82.45 13.04 -16.45
CA LYS A 114 82.36 11.56 -16.40
C LYS A 114 83.48 10.85 -15.63
N SER A 115 84.58 11.53 -15.29
CA SER A 115 85.75 10.98 -14.59
C SER A 115 85.91 11.46 -13.14
N THR A 116 84.90 12.08 -12.54
CA THR A 116 84.98 12.45 -11.11
C THR A 116 84.98 11.20 -10.24
N LYS A 117 86.05 11.03 -9.45
CA LYS A 117 86.12 9.97 -8.44
C LYS A 117 85.17 10.34 -7.28
N PRO A 118 84.36 9.39 -6.78
CA PRO A 118 83.50 9.64 -5.62
C PRO A 118 84.35 9.99 -4.40
N TRP A 119 83.76 10.69 -3.43
CA TRP A 119 84.44 10.98 -2.18
C TRP A 119 84.76 9.65 -1.46
N ASN A 120 86.05 9.38 -1.24
CA ASN A 120 86.50 8.14 -0.59
C ASN A 120 85.89 7.91 0.80
N GLY A 121 85.57 9.00 1.52
CA GLY A 121 84.90 8.94 2.83
C GLY A 121 83.38 8.74 2.75
N GLY A 122 82.77 8.83 1.56
CA GLY A 122 81.31 8.83 1.39
C GLY A 122 80.65 7.54 1.86
N TRP A 123 81.16 6.38 1.44
CA TRP A 123 80.63 5.08 1.87
C TRP A 123 80.79 4.85 3.38
N SER A 124 81.93 5.25 3.93
CA SER A 124 82.21 5.17 5.37
C SER A 124 81.26 6.05 6.18
N MET A 125 80.95 7.26 5.67
CA MET A 125 79.98 8.17 6.28
C MET A 125 78.56 7.61 6.20
N LEU A 126 78.15 7.10 5.03
CA LEU A 126 76.83 6.49 4.84
C LEU A 126 76.63 5.29 5.77
N ASP A 127 77.63 4.42 5.93
CA ASP A 127 77.58 3.29 6.87
C ASP A 127 77.40 3.74 8.32
N THR A 128 78.00 4.87 8.70
CA THR A 128 77.84 5.45 10.05
C THR A 128 76.48 6.08 10.27
N ILE A 129 75.91 6.68 9.23
CA ILE A 129 74.52 7.18 9.26
C ILE A 129 73.54 6.01 9.40
N GLN A 130 73.71 4.94 8.60
CA GLN A 130 72.80 3.80 8.61
C GLN A 130 72.85 2.97 9.90
N LYS A 131 74.05 2.78 10.49
CA LYS A 131 74.23 2.06 11.77
C LYS A 131 73.98 2.93 13.00
N GLY A 132 73.68 4.21 12.80
CA GLY A 132 73.45 5.17 13.85
C GLY A 132 72.07 5.01 14.49
N ARG A 133 71.95 4.26 15.58
CA ARG A 133 70.75 4.29 16.42
C ARG A 133 70.64 5.62 17.15
N ILE A 134 69.57 6.37 16.87
CA ILE A 134 69.31 7.71 17.42
C ILE A 134 67.83 7.83 17.76
N SER A 135 67.51 8.45 18.90
CA SER A 135 66.15 8.82 19.27
C SER A 135 65.91 10.29 18.94
N GLY A 136 64.99 10.55 18.01
CA GLY A 136 64.55 11.90 17.63
C GLY A 136 63.09 12.14 18.02
N LEU A 137 62.53 13.24 17.52
CA LEU A 137 61.13 13.63 17.74
C LEU A 137 60.14 12.68 17.06
N THR A 138 60.55 11.97 16.00
CA THR A 138 59.73 10.95 15.33
C THR A 138 59.85 9.57 15.98
N GLY A 139 60.65 9.43 17.03
CA GLY A 139 60.92 8.19 17.74
C GLY A 139 62.31 7.63 17.45
N LEU A 140 62.45 6.30 17.57
CA LEU A 140 63.71 5.62 17.31
C LEU A 140 63.96 5.54 15.79
N MET A 141 65.11 6.04 15.35
CA MET A 141 65.59 5.87 13.99
C MET A 141 66.57 4.70 13.94
N ASP A 142 66.16 3.60 13.29
CA ASP A 142 67.01 2.46 12.99
C ASP A 142 66.81 2.10 11.50
N PHE A 143 67.86 2.24 10.70
CA PHE A 143 67.78 2.10 9.26
C PHE A 143 68.14 0.68 8.83
N ARG A 144 67.27 0.06 8.03
CA ARG A 144 67.56 -1.21 7.36
C ARG A 144 68.64 -0.99 6.28
N SER A 145 69.18 -2.07 5.73
CA SER A 145 70.20 -2.02 4.66
C SER A 145 69.75 -1.26 3.40
N ASN A 146 68.45 -1.11 3.19
CA ASN A 146 67.85 -0.33 2.10
C ASN A 146 67.64 1.17 2.45
N GLY A 147 68.03 1.62 3.64
CA GLY A 147 67.87 3.00 4.10
C GLY A 147 66.47 3.35 4.61
N ALA A 148 65.55 2.39 4.76
CA ALA A 148 64.23 2.63 5.35
C ALA A 148 64.27 2.54 6.88
N ASN A 149 63.59 3.46 7.58
CA ASN A 149 63.43 3.38 9.03
C ASN A 149 62.49 2.22 9.39
N SER A 150 62.91 1.32 10.29
CA SER A 150 62.12 0.17 10.70
C SER A 150 61.01 0.48 11.71
N HIS A 151 61.05 1.63 12.39
CA HIS A 151 60.16 1.97 13.51
C HIS A 151 59.09 3.02 13.14
N VAL A 152 58.42 2.82 12.01
CA VAL A 152 57.32 3.69 11.57
C VAL A 152 55.98 3.14 12.04
N GLN A 153 55.15 4.00 12.63
CA GLN A 153 53.83 3.66 13.14
C GLN A 153 52.75 4.50 12.45
N PHE A 154 51.65 3.84 12.08
CA PHE A 154 50.46 4.49 11.53
C PHE A 154 49.23 4.14 12.36
N GLU A 155 48.30 5.06 12.38
CA GLU A 155 46.97 4.90 12.93
C GLU A 155 45.95 5.00 11.81
N ILE A 156 45.00 4.07 11.82
CA ILE A 156 43.92 4.01 10.84
C ILE A 156 42.64 4.40 11.54
N LEU A 157 42.02 5.48 11.06
CA LEU A 157 40.77 6.01 11.56
C LEU A 157 39.65 5.75 10.55
N GLY A 158 38.45 5.46 11.05
CA GLY A 158 37.25 5.28 10.24
C GLY A 158 36.18 6.31 10.59
N THR A 159 35.38 6.69 9.59
CA THR A 159 34.19 7.52 9.77
C THR A 159 32.91 6.68 9.75
N SER A 160 31.91 7.07 10.55
CA SER A 160 30.57 6.50 10.44
C SER A 160 29.87 7.01 9.18
N TYR A 161 28.94 6.21 8.65
CA TYR A 161 28.13 6.56 7.49
C TYR A 161 27.16 7.70 7.84
N SER A 162 27.57 8.94 7.57
CA SER A 162 26.67 10.10 7.63
C SER A 162 26.14 10.37 6.23
N GLU A 163 25.09 9.67 5.82
CA GLU A 163 24.18 10.24 4.83
C GLU A 163 23.51 11.44 5.50
N THR A 164 23.99 12.64 5.19
CA THR A 164 23.34 13.97 5.21
C THR A 164 24.27 15.05 5.79
N PHE A 165 25.02 15.74 4.93
CA PHE A 165 25.36 17.17 5.12
C PHE A 165 25.59 17.80 3.74
N GLY A 166 24.55 17.77 2.91
CA GLY A 166 24.48 18.53 1.68
C GLY A 166 23.63 19.78 1.90
N LYS A 167 24.29 20.88 2.26
CA LYS A 167 23.82 22.27 2.38
C LYS A 167 23.58 22.77 3.81
N ASP A 168 24.20 23.91 4.07
CA ASP A 168 23.96 24.87 5.16
C ASP A 168 24.65 24.64 6.51
N VAL A 169 25.99 24.72 6.53
CA VAL A 169 26.73 25.28 7.70
C VAL A 169 27.87 26.16 7.19
N LYS A 170 27.57 27.42 6.83
CA LYS A 170 28.59 28.45 6.56
C LYS A 170 28.53 29.65 7.52
N ARG A 171 27.85 29.52 8.67
CA ARG A 171 27.77 30.60 9.66
C ARG A 171 27.80 30.04 11.08
N ASP A 172 29.01 30.05 11.63
CA ASP A 172 29.39 30.24 13.03
C ASP A 172 30.52 29.29 13.42
N CYS A 173 31.73 29.66 13.01
CA CYS A 173 32.95 29.05 13.54
C CYS A 173 33.77 30.14 14.24
N HIS A 174 33.26 30.64 15.37
CA HIS A 174 34.08 31.40 16.31
C HIS A 174 33.44 31.39 17.71
N LEU A 175 33.38 30.23 18.39
CA LEU A 175 33.47 30.09 19.86
C LEU A 175 33.09 28.67 20.29
N LYS A 176 34.09 27.81 20.48
CA LYS A 176 34.20 26.76 21.53
C LYS A 176 35.25 25.74 21.11
N PHE A 177 36.49 26.21 21.07
CA PHE A 177 37.67 25.37 20.89
C PHE A 177 38.20 24.97 22.27
N LYS A 178 38.60 23.70 22.43
CA LYS A 178 39.34 23.09 23.56
C LYS A 178 38.59 22.13 24.51
N LEU A 179 37.26 21.93 24.39
CA LEU A 179 36.55 20.83 25.10
C LEU A 179 35.79 19.84 24.18
N LEU A 180 35.83 20.05 22.86
CA LEU A 180 35.12 19.25 21.86
C LEU A 180 35.97 18.17 21.17
N LEU A 181 37.24 18.01 21.59
CA LEU A 181 38.11 16.94 21.08
C LEU A 181 37.74 15.54 21.63
N SER A 182 36.85 15.47 22.63
CA SER A 182 36.39 14.22 23.24
C SER A 182 34.93 13.85 22.90
N LEU A 183 34.19 14.70 22.17
CA LEU A 183 32.73 14.55 22.02
C LEU A 183 32.23 14.58 20.57
N SER A 184 33.12 14.66 19.57
CA SER A 184 32.72 14.45 18.17
C SER A 184 32.87 12.97 17.82
N MET A 185 31.76 12.26 17.98
CA MET A 185 31.54 10.82 17.85
C MET A 185 31.65 10.30 16.39
N SER A 186 32.29 11.05 15.49
CA SER A 186 32.31 10.81 14.04
C SER A 186 33.57 10.12 13.51
N VAL A 187 34.67 10.12 14.27
CA VAL A 187 35.94 9.48 13.87
C VAL A 187 36.46 8.59 15.00
N TRP A 188 36.76 7.33 14.69
CA TRP A 188 37.24 6.35 15.67
C TRP A 188 38.47 5.60 15.17
N GLN A 189 39.35 5.21 16.08
CA GLN A 189 40.52 4.40 15.78
C GLN A 189 40.12 2.96 15.46
N LEU A 190 40.38 2.50 14.24
CA LEU A 190 40.08 1.14 13.76
C LEU A 190 41.23 0.18 14.04
N ALA A 191 42.47 0.63 13.78
CA ALA A 191 43.66 -0.19 13.93
C ALA A 191 44.92 0.67 14.04
N THR A 192 45.98 0.08 14.57
CA THR A 192 47.35 0.58 14.44
C THR A 192 48.13 -0.30 13.47
N TRP A 193 49.10 0.25 12.76
CA TRP A 193 50.02 -0.50 11.93
C TRP A 193 51.44 -0.17 12.34
N ASP A 194 52.26 -1.20 12.47
CA ASP A 194 53.69 -1.09 12.75
C ASP A 194 54.46 -1.85 11.65
N SER A 195 55.62 -1.33 11.25
CA SER A 195 56.50 -1.94 10.25
C SER A 195 57.05 -3.31 10.67
N GLU A 196 57.14 -3.60 11.98
CA GLU A 196 57.57 -4.92 12.47
C GLU A 196 56.41 -5.86 12.77
N ARG A 197 55.34 -5.35 13.40
CA ARG A 197 54.23 -6.16 13.91
C ARG A 197 53.04 -6.25 12.94
N GLY A 198 53.06 -5.47 11.86
CA GLY A 198 51.97 -5.38 10.90
C GLY A 198 50.73 -4.68 11.47
N LEU A 199 49.57 -4.99 10.92
CA LEU A 199 48.29 -4.44 11.35
C LEU A 199 47.88 -5.05 12.70
N ASN A 200 47.75 -4.21 13.72
CA ASN A 200 47.20 -4.54 15.02
C ASN A 200 45.81 -3.89 15.18
N GLY A 201 44.76 -4.71 15.04
CA GLY A 201 43.37 -4.28 15.07
C GLY A 201 42.54 -4.93 13.95
N SER A 202 41.32 -4.44 13.76
CA SER A 202 40.41 -4.91 12.70
C SER A 202 39.95 -3.74 11.86
N LEU A 203 40.16 -3.83 10.54
CA LEU A 203 39.54 -2.92 9.57
C LEU A 203 38.06 -3.21 9.35
N ARG A 204 37.57 -4.35 9.85
CA ARG A 204 36.13 -4.57 9.93
C ARG A 204 35.61 -3.76 11.09
N GLU A 205 34.60 -2.96 10.78
CA GLU A 205 33.75 -2.25 11.72
C GLU A 205 32.98 -3.30 12.55
N ASN A 206 33.68 -3.98 13.46
CA ASN A 206 33.02 -4.64 14.56
C ASN A 206 32.58 -3.49 15.47
N ARG A 207 31.48 -2.84 15.10
CA ARG A 207 30.66 -2.17 16.09
C ARG A 207 30.48 -3.23 17.17
N PRO A 208 30.73 -2.91 18.45
CA PRO A 208 30.14 -3.74 19.47
C PRO A 208 28.66 -3.83 19.07
N ASP A 209 28.07 -5.02 19.14
CA ASP A 209 26.64 -5.11 19.35
C ASP A 209 26.36 -4.32 20.63
N GLN A 210 26.34 -2.98 20.54
CA GLN A 210 25.91 -2.09 21.59
C GLN A 210 24.40 -2.25 21.55
N GLY A 211 23.96 -3.40 22.06
CA GLY A 211 22.64 -3.48 22.64
C GLY A 211 22.52 -2.26 23.55
N MET A 212 21.40 -1.56 23.43
CA MET A 212 21.01 -0.45 24.27
C MET A 212 20.65 -0.93 25.69
N GLN A 213 21.37 -1.94 26.20
CA GLN A 213 21.13 -2.57 27.48
C GLN A 213 21.31 -1.55 28.59
N GLY A 214 20.25 -1.35 29.38
CA GLY A 214 20.23 -0.38 30.48
C GLY A 214 19.87 1.06 30.07
N ILE A 215 19.63 1.34 28.79
CA ILE A 215 19.11 2.64 28.35
C ILE A 215 17.59 2.65 28.50
N THR A 216 17.02 3.74 29.02
CA THR A 216 15.58 3.97 29.07
C THR A 216 15.22 5.18 28.22
N LEU A 217 14.42 4.97 27.18
CA LEU A 217 14.02 6.03 26.24
C LEU A 217 12.65 6.60 26.59
N LYS A 218 12.51 7.92 26.49
CA LYS A 218 11.19 8.59 26.57
C LYS A 218 10.54 8.59 25.20
N VAL A 219 9.41 7.89 25.09
CA VAL A 219 8.69 7.71 23.83
C VAL A 219 7.39 8.51 23.85
N VAL A 220 7.27 9.47 22.93
CA VAL A 220 6.01 10.20 22.72
C VAL A 220 5.17 9.50 21.65
N THR A 221 3.85 9.45 21.86
CA THR A 221 2.92 8.81 20.93
C THR A 221 1.62 9.59 20.78
N LEU A 222 0.84 9.20 19.76
CA LEU A 222 -0.52 9.68 19.49
C LEU A 222 -1.43 8.48 19.28
N LEU A 223 -2.66 8.55 19.80
CA LEU A 223 -3.67 7.49 19.62
C LEU A 223 -4.23 7.53 18.19
N GLU A 224 -4.05 6.43 17.47
CA GLU A 224 -4.55 6.22 16.10
C GLU A 224 -4.71 4.71 15.89
N GLU A 225 -5.92 4.24 15.61
CA GLU A 225 -6.18 2.82 15.40
C GLU A 225 -5.75 2.39 13.98
N PRO A 226 -5.08 1.24 13.78
CA PRO A 226 -4.64 0.23 14.77
C PRO A 226 -3.17 0.39 15.21
N PHE A 227 -2.55 1.54 14.97
CA PHE A 227 -1.14 1.78 15.24
C PHE A 227 -0.83 1.89 16.73
N VAL A 228 -1.64 2.66 17.46
CA VAL A 228 -1.52 2.89 18.90
C VAL A 228 -2.92 3.08 19.49
N MET A 229 -3.26 2.20 20.42
CA MET A 229 -4.55 2.14 21.10
C MET A 229 -4.33 1.92 22.59
N VAL A 230 -5.30 2.32 23.40
CA VAL A 230 -5.30 2.04 24.83
C VAL A 230 -5.90 0.65 25.03
N ALA A 231 -5.19 -0.26 25.69
CA ALA A 231 -5.76 -1.51 26.16
C ALA A 231 -6.77 -1.23 27.28
N GLU A 232 -7.85 -2.00 27.36
CA GLU A 232 -8.85 -1.84 28.42
C GLU A 232 -8.16 -1.97 29.79
N ASN A 233 -8.19 -0.88 30.56
CA ASN A 233 -7.58 -0.84 31.87
C ASN A 233 -8.50 -1.49 32.89
N ILE A 234 -7.97 -2.48 33.61
CA ILE A 234 -8.51 -2.86 34.92
C ILE A 234 -8.15 -1.72 35.88
N LEU A 235 -9.14 -1.21 36.63
CA LEU A 235 -9.03 -0.04 37.51
C LEU A 235 -7.74 -0.10 38.38
N GLY A 236 -6.86 0.90 38.24
CA GLY A 236 -5.64 1.05 39.07
C GLY A 236 -4.31 0.65 38.41
N GLN A 237 -4.30 0.12 37.18
CA GLN A 237 -3.05 -0.15 36.44
C GLN A 237 -2.65 1.03 35.53
N PRO A 238 -1.34 1.23 35.28
CA PRO A 238 -0.87 2.21 34.30
C PRO A 238 -1.45 1.90 32.91
N LYS A 239 -1.80 2.95 32.16
CA LYS A 239 -2.34 2.84 30.79
C LYS A 239 -1.40 1.98 29.94
N ARG A 240 -1.88 0.82 29.52
CA ARG A 240 -1.12 -0.06 28.64
C ARG A 240 -1.49 0.24 27.20
N TYR A 241 -0.50 0.57 26.38
CA TYR A 241 -0.69 0.79 24.95
C TYR A 241 -0.58 -0.54 24.19
N LYS A 242 -1.36 -0.69 23.11
CA LYS A 242 -1.32 -1.82 22.18
C LYS A 242 -1.48 -1.29 20.76
N GLY A 243 -0.92 -1.95 19.76
CA GLY A 243 -1.06 -1.55 18.36
C GLY A 243 0.13 -1.99 17.52
N PHE A 244 0.02 -1.81 16.20
CA PHE A 244 1.08 -2.23 15.28
C PHE A 244 2.41 -1.51 15.55
N SER A 245 2.38 -0.20 15.73
CA SER A 245 3.60 0.57 16.04
C SER A 245 4.20 0.15 17.40
N ILE A 246 3.35 -0.23 18.36
CA ILE A 246 3.79 -0.71 19.68
C ILE A 246 4.49 -2.06 19.56
N ASP A 247 3.92 -2.99 18.79
CA ASP A 247 4.56 -4.30 18.55
C ASP A 247 5.92 -4.14 17.85
N VAL A 248 6.06 -3.19 16.93
CA VAL A 248 7.35 -2.86 16.29
C VAL A 248 8.34 -2.30 17.32
N LEU A 249 7.91 -1.39 18.18
CA LEU A 249 8.76 -0.85 19.26
C LEU A 249 9.21 -1.95 20.22
N ASP A 250 8.30 -2.85 20.62
CA ASP A 250 8.59 -3.98 21.49
C ASP A 250 9.60 -4.95 20.86
N ALA A 251 9.47 -5.23 19.56
CA ALA A 251 10.43 -6.03 18.82
C ALA A 251 11.82 -5.38 18.83
N LEU A 252 11.89 -4.06 18.58
CA LEU A 252 13.14 -3.31 18.66
C LEU A 252 13.72 -3.31 20.08
N ALA A 253 12.89 -3.09 21.11
CA ALA A 253 13.28 -3.10 22.51
C ALA A 253 13.85 -4.47 22.92
N LYS A 254 13.25 -5.56 22.45
CA LYS A 254 13.73 -6.92 22.73
C LYS A 254 15.05 -7.24 22.03
N ILE A 255 15.22 -6.81 20.78
CA ILE A 255 16.43 -7.08 19.99
C ILE A 255 17.61 -6.24 20.50
N LEU A 256 17.37 -4.97 20.81
CA LEU A 256 18.40 -4.03 21.23
C LEU A 256 18.59 -4.01 22.76
N GLY A 257 17.62 -4.45 23.54
CA GLY A 257 17.71 -4.53 25.00
C GLY A 257 17.47 -3.22 25.76
N PHE A 258 16.86 -2.20 25.12
CA PHE A 258 16.46 -0.97 25.83
C PHE A 258 15.12 -1.12 26.54
N LYS A 259 14.89 -0.26 27.52
CA LYS A 259 13.59 -0.01 28.14
C LYS A 259 13.03 1.30 27.60
N TYR A 260 11.71 1.49 27.69
CA TYR A 260 11.09 2.73 27.30
C TYR A 260 9.93 3.10 28.20
N GLU A 261 9.70 4.40 28.36
CA GLU A 261 8.54 4.98 29.04
C GLU A 261 7.73 5.77 28.01
N MET A 262 6.46 5.42 27.88
CA MET A 262 5.59 5.98 26.85
C MET A 262 4.56 6.94 27.43
N TYR A 263 4.33 8.05 26.74
CA TYR A 263 3.27 8.99 27.06
C TYR A 263 2.61 9.55 25.80
N GLN A 264 1.36 9.96 25.94
CA GLN A 264 0.60 10.58 24.87
C GLN A 264 0.90 12.08 24.80
N VAL A 265 1.06 12.60 23.58
CA VAL A 265 1.21 14.03 23.32
C VAL A 265 0.00 14.84 23.83
N ALA A 266 0.24 16.00 24.43
CA ALA A 266 -0.79 16.77 25.12
C ALA A 266 -1.83 17.43 24.19
N ASP A 267 -1.40 17.88 23.00
CA ASP A 267 -2.25 18.58 22.04
C ASP A 267 -2.98 17.65 21.06
N GLY A 268 -2.69 16.36 21.10
CA GLY A 268 -3.29 15.35 20.21
C GLY A 268 -2.90 15.51 18.73
N LYS A 269 -1.78 16.17 18.41
CA LYS A 269 -1.34 16.40 17.02
C LYS A 269 -0.03 15.70 16.69
N TYR A 270 0.14 15.33 15.43
CA TYR A 270 1.42 14.78 14.94
C TYR A 270 2.55 15.81 14.93
N GLY A 271 2.22 17.05 14.58
CA GLY A 271 3.17 18.15 14.40
C GLY A 271 3.12 18.73 13.00
N SER A 272 2.88 20.04 12.94
CA SER A 272 2.91 20.89 11.76
C SER A 272 3.69 22.17 12.07
N PRO A 273 4.31 22.83 11.08
CA PRO A 273 5.02 24.08 11.32
C PRO A 273 4.05 25.23 11.62
N GLN A 274 4.38 26.08 12.58
CA GLN A 274 3.63 27.29 12.93
C GLN A 274 4.23 28.53 12.27
N ALA A 275 3.45 29.60 12.16
CA ALA A 275 3.87 30.86 11.55
C ALA A 275 5.09 31.51 12.23
N ASN A 276 5.33 31.19 13.50
CA ASN A 276 6.48 31.65 14.28
C ASN A 276 7.75 30.79 14.08
N GLY A 277 7.71 29.76 13.20
CA GLY A 277 8.81 28.81 12.98
C GLY A 277 8.93 27.70 14.02
N SER A 278 8.08 27.70 15.07
CA SER A 278 7.99 26.58 16.01
C SER A 278 7.18 25.42 15.43
N TRP A 279 7.27 24.26 16.07
CA TRP A 279 6.49 23.07 15.73
C TRP A 279 5.67 22.63 16.94
N ASN A 280 4.44 22.22 16.70
CA ASN A 280 3.57 21.62 17.70
C ASN A 280 3.62 20.07 17.64
N GLY A 281 2.76 19.42 18.40
CA GLY A 281 2.59 17.97 18.38
C GLY A 281 3.85 17.20 18.80
N MET A 282 3.91 15.95 18.36
CA MET A 282 5.06 15.07 18.62
C MET A 282 6.37 15.62 18.04
N MET A 283 6.32 16.35 16.92
CA MET A 283 7.51 17.00 16.35
C MET A 283 8.07 18.09 17.27
N GLY A 284 7.18 18.91 17.87
CA GLY A 284 7.57 19.90 18.87
C GLY A 284 8.23 19.27 20.10
N GLU A 285 7.66 18.17 20.61
CA GLU A 285 8.21 17.43 21.77
C GLU A 285 9.62 16.88 21.52
N LEU A 286 9.92 16.44 20.28
CA LEU A 286 11.27 16.01 19.88
C LEU A 286 12.24 17.18 19.76
N LEU A 287 11.80 18.29 19.16
CA LEU A 287 12.62 19.50 18.99
C LEU A 287 12.98 20.15 20.34
N GLU A 288 12.04 20.13 21.27
CA GLU A 288 12.24 20.63 22.64
C GLU A 288 12.94 19.62 23.56
N LYS A 289 13.32 18.44 23.03
CA LYS A 289 14.01 17.36 23.75
C LYS A 289 13.24 16.85 24.98
N ARG A 290 11.91 16.93 24.94
CA ARG A 290 11.03 16.33 25.97
C ARG A 290 10.84 14.83 25.74
N ALA A 291 10.94 14.39 24.49
CA ALA A 291 10.95 12.98 24.07
C ALA A 291 12.24 12.64 23.34
N ASP A 292 12.71 11.40 23.45
CA ASP A 292 13.87 10.88 22.71
C ASP A 292 13.47 10.31 21.34
N VAL A 293 12.29 9.68 21.30
CA VAL A 293 11.73 9.01 20.12
C VAL A 293 10.23 9.29 20.07
N ALA A 294 9.70 9.50 18.88
CA ALA A 294 8.26 9.53 18.63
C ALA A 294 7.85 8.33 17.77
N ILE A 295 6.78 7.67 18.19
CA ILE A 295 6.22 6.53 17.47
C ILE A 295 4.69 6.60 17.41
N ALA A 296 4.18 6.52 16.19
CA ALA A 296 2.76 6.41 15.83
C ALA A 296 2.72 6.12 14.32
N ALA A 297 1.58 6.36 13.67
CA ALA A 297 1.45 6.44 12.21
C ALA A 297 2.12 7.71 11.63
N ILE A 298 3.39 7.97 11.97
CA ILE A 298 4.12 9.16 11.56
C ILE A 298 4.63 8.99 10.13
N THR A 299 3.98 9.67 9.18
CA THR A 299 4.46 9.74 7.79
C THR A 299 5.76 10.54 7.71
N ILE A 300 6.76 9.97 7.03
CA ILE A 300 8.01 10.67 6.67
C ILE A 300 7.68 11.69 5.57
N THR A 301 7.85 12.98 5.86
CA THR A 301 7.68 14.08 4.91
C THR A 301 8.93 14.95 4.86
N PRO A 302 9.24 15.60 3.73
CA PRO A 302 10.41 16.46 3.62
C PRO A 302 10.45 17.58 4.67
N GLU A 303 9.28 18.16 4.99
CA GLU A 303 9.18 19.22 6.00
C GLU A 303 9.57 18.75 7.40
N ARG A 304 9.20 17.50 7.76
CA ARG A 304 9.53 16.90 9.06
C ARG A 304 10.98 16.42 9.10
N GLU A 305 11.46 15.83 8.01
CA GLU A 305 12.84 15.32 7.89
C GLU A 305 13.88 16.45 7.95
N ASN A 306 13.49 17.69 7.65
CA ASN A 306 14.35 18.87 7.83
C ASN A 306 14.56 19.29 9.29
N VAL A 307 13.71 18.84 10.23
CA VAL A 307 13.76 19.27 11.64
C VAL A 307 13.99 18.14 12.63
N VAL A 308 13.67 16.91 12.24
CA VAL A 308 13.90 15.69 13.03
C VAL A 308 14.48 14.61 12.14
N ASP A 309 15.17 13.65 12.74
CA ASP A 309 15.75 12.53 12.00
C ASP A 309 14.76 11.36 11.98
N PHE A 310 14.63 10.68 10.84
CA PHE A 310 13.79 9.49 10.73
C PHE A 310 14.62 8.21 10.63
N SER A 311 14.08 7.12 11.19
CA SER A 311 14.52 5.78 10.86
C SER A 311 14.11 5.40 9.43
N LYS A 312 14.66 4.29 8.91
CA LYS A 312 14.06 3.63 7.75
C LYS A 312 12.60 3.26 8.04
N ARG A 313 11.76 3.31 7.00
CA ARG A 313 10.33 3.04 7.10
C ARG A 313 10.07 1.58 7.51
N TYR A 314 9.10 1.37 8.39
CA TYR A 314 8.69 0.03 8.83
C TYR A 314 7.35 -0.42 8.21
N LEU A 315 6.62 0.49 7.58
CA LEU A 315 5.41 0.20 6.82
C LEU A 315 5.25 1.23 5.70
N ASP A 316 4.71 0.80 4.55
CA ASP A 316 4.42 1.68 3.44
C ASP A 316 3.12 2.47 3.70
N TYR A 317 3.17 3.77 3.45
CA TYR A 317 2.06 4.69 3.65
C TYR A 317 1.39 4.98 2.32
N SER A 318 0.07 4.94 2.19
CA SER A 318 -0.62 5.38 0.97
C SER A 318 -1.93 6.10 1.32
N VAL A 319 -2.46 6.88 0.37
CA VAL A 319 -3.75 7.57 0.52
C VAL A 319 -4.78 6.84 -0.35
N GLY A 320 -5.95 6.58 0.21
CA GLY A 320 -7.05 5.90 -0.44
C GLY A 320 -8.38 6.61 -0.21
N ILE A 321 -9.43 5.98 -0.71
CA ILE A 321 -10.81 6.45 -0.68
C ILE A 321 -11.63 5.42 0.09
N LEU A 322 -12.30 5.85 1.16
CA LEU A 322 -13.31 5.08 1.87
C LEU A 322 -14.69 5.58 1.46
N MET A 323 -15.57 4.66 1.07
CA MET A 323 -16.96 4.95 0.73
C MET A 323 -17.86 3.81 1.19
N THR A 324 -19.17 4.06 1.29
CA THR A 324 -20.15 2.98 1.46
C THR A 324 -20.32 2.21 0.16
N LYS A 325 -20.50 0.91 0.28
CA LYS A 325 -20.85 0.02 -0.82
C LYS A 325 -22.16 0.48 -1.45
N THR A 326 -22.11 0.78 -2.75
CA THR A 326 -23.32 1.08 -3.51
C THR A 326 -24.19 -0.17 -3.57
N GLU A 327 -25.38 -0.12 -2.97
CA GLU A 327 -26.38 -1.17 -3.18
C GLU A 327 -26.83 -1.12 -4.64
N GLU A 328 -26.66 -2.23 -5.37
CA GLU A 328 -27.23 -2.40 -6.70
C GLU A 328 -28.74 -2.18 -6.58
N ARG A 329 -29.28 -1.10 -7.15
CA ARG A 329 -30.73 -0.90 -7.18
C ARG A 329 -31.36 -2.02 -7.99
N LEU A 330 -31.96 -2.98 -7.29
CA LEU A 330 -32.51 -4.16 -7.91
C LEU A 330 -33.82 -3.80 -8.63
N ASN A 331 -33.73 -3.66 -9.96
CA ASN A 331 -34.92 -3.51 -10.78
C ASN A 331 -35.60 -4.88 -10.95
N ILE A 332 -36.76 -5.05 -10.32
CA ILE A 332 -37.60 -6.27 -10.36
C ILE A 332 -38.01 -6.62 -11.82
N PHE A 333 -37.99 -5.61 -12.71
CA PHE A 333 -38.26 -5.73 -14.15
C PHE A 333 -37.01 -5.73 -15.04
N SER A 334 -35.84 -6.12 -14.50
CA SER A 334 -34.59 -6.20 -15.27
C SER A 334 -34.71 -7.04 -16.55
N LEU A 335 -35.65 -7.98 -16.61
CA LEU A 335 -35.90 -8.81 -17.79
C LEU A 335 -36.57 -8.07 -18.98
N LEU A 336 -37.22 -6.92 -18.72
CA LEU A 336 -37.83 -6.08 -19.76
C LEU A 336 -36.88 -5.01 -20.30
N ALA A 337 -35.80 -4.72 -19.56
CA ALA A 337 -34.78 -3.73 -19.92
C ALA A 337 -34.00 -3.98 -21.23
N PRO A 338 -33.84 -5.23 -21.77
CA PRO A 338 -33.07 -5.46 -23.00
C PRO A 338 -33.62 -4.78 -24.26
N PHE A 339 -34.89 -4.39 -24.25
CA PHE A 339 -35.54 -3.61 -25.31
C PHE A 339 -36.21 -2.38 -24.72
N ASP A 340 -36.15 -1.27 -25.46
CA ASP A 340 -36.87 -0.05 -25.12
C ASP A 340 -38.40 -0.29 -25.21
N LEU A 341 -39.16 0.46 -24.41
CA LEU A 341 -40.63 0.41 -24.38
C LEU A 341 -41.24 0.66 -25.77
N ALA A 342 -40.60 1.49 -26.60
CA ALA A 342 -41.01 1.72 -27.98
C ALA A 342 -40.93 0.43 -28.84
N VAL A 343 -39.88 -0.37 -28.68
CA VAL A 343 -39.71 -1.64 -29.42
C VAL A 343 -40.76 -2.65 -28.97
N TRP A 344 -41.02 -2.73 -27.66
CA TRP A 344 -42.10 -3.55 -27.12
C TRP A 344 -43.48 -3.17 -27.68
N ALA A 345 -43.76 -1.86 -27.78
CA ALA A 345 -45.00 -1.37 -28.37
C ALA A 345 -45.12 -1.74 -29.86
N CYS A 346 -44.03 -1.64 -30.63
CA CYS A 346 -43.99 -2.04 -32.03
C CYS A 346 -44.24 -3.55 -32.22
N ILE A 347 -43.66 -4.40 -31.36
CA ILE A 347 -43.89 -5.85 -31.38
C ILE A 347 -45.37 -6.15 -31.06
N ALA A 348 -45.92 -5.52 -30.01
CA ALA A 348 -47.31 -5.69 -29.63
C ALA A 348 -48.28 -5.25 -30.74
N ALA A 349 -47.95 -4.19 -31.49
CA ALA A 349 -48.73 -3.72 -32.64
C ALA A 349 -48.56 -4.59 -33.90
N ALA A 350 -47.39 -5.20 -34.11
CA ALA A 350 -47.13 -6.05 -35.28
C ALA A 350 -47.96 -7.35 -35.26
N ILE A 351 -48.19 -7.93 -34.09
CA ILE A 351 -48.97 -9.17 -33.91
C ILE A 351 -50.39 -9.07 -34.51
N PRO A 352 -51.24 -8.08 -34.15
CA PRO A 352 -52.57 -7.94 -34.74
C PRO A 352 -52.51 -7.55 -36.22
N VAL A 353 -51.52 -6.74 -36.66
CA VAL A 353 -51.37 -6.36 -38.07
C VAL A 353 -51.11 -7.59 -38.95
N VAL A 354 -50.19 -8.46 -38.55
CA VAL A 354 -49.91 -9.72 -39.25
C VAL A 354 -51.08 -10.70 -39.11
N GLY A 355 -51.75 -10.72 -37.96
CA GLY A 355 -52.99 -11.48 -37.74
C GLY A 355 -54.11 -11.10 -38.72
N ILE A 356 -54.33 -9.79 -38.94
CA ILE A 356 -55.29 -9.28 -39.93
C ILE A 356 -54.87 -9.72 -41.34
N MET A 357 -53.59 -9.59 -41.70
CA MET A 357 -53.09 -10.01 -43.01
C MET A 357 -53.32 -11.51 -43.26
N VAL A 358 -53.01 -12.36 -42.27
CA VAL A 358 -53.23 -13.81 -42.34
C VAL A 358 -54.73 -14.12 -42.45
N PHE A 359 -55.58 -13.43 -41.69
CA PHE A 359 -57.03 -13.57 -41.78
C PHE A 359 -57.55 -13.24 -43.18
N LEU A 360 -57.13 -12.11 -43.76
CA LEU A 360 -57.53 -11.70 -45.11
C LEU A 360 -57.07 -12.71 -46.17
N LEU A 361 -55.80 -13.16 -46.11
CA LEU A 361 -55.26 -14.15 -47.04
C LEU A 361 -56.01 -15.49 -46.96
N ARG A 362 -56.37 -15.95 -45.75
CA ARG A 362 -57.18 -17.17 -45.56
C ARG A 362 -58.62 -16.99 -46.04
N ARG A 363 -59.25 -15.82 -45.85
CA ARG A 363 -60.60 -15.51 -46.36
C ARG A 363 -60.62 -15.49 -47.89
N ILE A 364 -59.62 -14.86 -48.53
CA ILE A 364 -59.49 -14.83 -49.99
C ILE A 364 -59.31 -16.26 -50.55
N GLN A 365 -58.53 -17.11 -49.87
CA GLN A 365 -58.37 -18.51 -50.26
C GLN A 365 -59.65 -19.32 -50.09
N SER A 366 -60.38 -19.13 -48.99
CA SER A 366 -61.68 -19.78 -48.77
C SER A 366 -62.70 -19.41 -49.85
N VAL A 367 -62.71 -18.15 -50.29
CA VAL A 367 -63.57 -17.68 -51.41
C VAL A 367 -63.10 -18.25 -52.76
N ARG A 368 -61.79 -18.32 -53.00
CA ARG A 368 -61.21 -18.84 -54.26
C ARG A 368 -61.31 -20.36 -54.40
N SER A 369 -61.46 -21.08 -53.28
CA SER A 369 -61.54 -22.54 -53.22
C SER A 369 -62.97 -23.09 -53.31
N GLN A 370 -63.97 -22.27 -53.68
CA GLN A 370 -65.33 -22.72 -54.00
C GLN A 370 -65.36 -23.45 -55.36
N ASN A 371 -64.76 -24.63 -55.44
CA ASN A 371 -65.18 -25.67 -56.39
C ASN A 371 -66.12 -26.64 -55.65
N PRO A 372 -67.11 -27.26 -56.30
CA PRO A 372 -68.09 -28.10 -55.63
C PRO A 372 -67.42 -29.31 -54.94
N PRO A 373 -67.91 -29.77 -53.78
CA PRO A 373 -67.23 -30.78 -52.99
C PRO A 373 -67.26 -32.15 -53.68
N GLY A 374 -66.08 -32.73 -53.91
CA GLY A 374 -65.91 -34.17 -54.08
C GLY A 374 -65.86 -34.87 -52.72
N PRO A 375 -66.19 -36.17 -52.61
CA PRO A 375 -66.57 -36.83 -51.35
C PRO A 375 -65.46 -37.00 -50.29
N HIS A 376 -64.23 -36.56 -50.54
CA HIS A 376 -63.07 -36.84 -49.68
C HIS A 376 -62.12 -35.64 -49.49
N GLN A 377 -62.65 -34.42 -49.30
CA GLN A 377 -61.83 -33.28 -48.85
C GLN A 377 -62.12 -32.93 -47.38
N PRO A 378 -61.09 -32.76 -46.53
CA PRO A 378 -61.28 -32.29 -45.17
C PRO A 378 -61.87 -30.88 -45.18
N ALA A 379 -62.84 -30.63 -44.30
CA ALA A 379 -63.55 -29.36 -44.20
C ALA A 379 -62.56 -28.17 -44.21
N SER A 380 -62.78 -27.21 -45.11
CA SER A 380 -62.04 -25.97 -45.12
C SER A 380 -62.30 -25.24 -43.80
N VAL A 381 -61.34 -25.32 -42.88
CA VAL A 381 -61.44 -24.69 -41.57
C VAL A 381 -61.53 -23.18 -41.77
N THR A 382 -62.75 -22.63 -41.67
CA THR A 382 -62.97 -21.19 -41.63
C THR A 382 -62.32 -20.66 -40.37
N THR A 383 -61.13 -20.08 -40.48
CA THR A 383 -60.45 -19.47 -39.34
C THR A 383 -61.20 -18.23 -38.91
N SER A 384 -61.67 -18.21 -37.67
CA SER A 384 -62.13 -17.00 -37.01
C SER A 384 -60.97 -15.98 -36.90
N PHE A 385 -61.29 -14.69 -36.84
CA PHE A 385 -60.29 -13.62 -36.68
C PHE A 385 -59.41 -13.83 -35.43
N GLN A 386 -60.04 -14.26 -34.33
CA GLN A 386 -59.35 -14.58 -33.08
C GLN A 386 -58.40 -15.76 -33.25
N SER A 387 -58.80 -16.82 -33.98
CA SER A 387 -57.92 -17.94 -34.29
C SER A 387 -56.71 -17.53 -35.13
N ALA A 388 -56.86 -16.57 -36.04
CA ALA A 388 -55.76 -16.07 -36.86
C ALA A 388 -54.72 -15.28 -36.03
N ILE A 389 -55.18 -14.41 -35.13
CA ILE A 389 -54.28 -13.69 -34.19
C ILE A 389 -53.60 -14.68 -33.24
N TRP A 390 -54.32 -15.68 -32.73
CA TRP A 390 -53.76 -16.70 -31.83
C TRP A 390 -52.65 -17.52 -32.50
N ILE A 391 -52.81 -17.86 -33.80
CA ILE A 391 -51.75 -18.54 -34.58
C ILE A 391 -50.51 -17.67 -34.72
N VAL A 392 -50.67 -16.37 -35.02
CA VAL A 392 -49.55 -15.42 -35.16
C VAL A 392 -48.83 -15.21 -33.82
N TYR A 393 -49.59 -15.12 -32.72
CA TYR A 393 -49.06 -15.06 -31.36
C TYR A 393 -48.32 -16.34 -30.96
N GLY A 394 -48.90 -17.52 -31.21
CA GLY A 394 -48.25 -18.82 -30.92
C GLY A 394 -46.99 -19.05 -31.74
N ALA A 395 -46.93 -18.53 -32.96
CA ALA A 395 -45.71 -18.49 -33.76
C ALA A 395 -44.66 -17.54 -33.17
N PHE A 396 -45.07 -16.40 -32.61
CA PHE A 396 -44.17 -15.44 -31.95
C PHE A 396 -43.51 -16.02 -30.69
N VAL A 397 -44.27 -16.76 -29.87
CA VAL A 397 -43.76 -17.42 -28.65
C VAL A 397 -43.02 -18.73 -28.97
N GLN A 398 -42.79 -19.04 -30.25
CA GLN A 398 -42.10 -20.26 -30.73
C GLN A 398 -42.78 -21.59 -30.33
N GLN A 399 -44.04 -21.57 -29.88
CA GLN A 399 -44.79 -22.78 -29.54
C GLN A 399 -45.38 -23.46 -30.78
N GLY A 400 -45.55 -22.72 -31.88
CA GLY A 400 -46.04 -23.25 -33.15
C GLY A 400 -47.49 -23.73 -33.08
N GLY A 401 -48.09 -23.96 -34.23
CA GLY A 401 -49.42 -24.56 -34.32
C GLY A 401 -49.51 -25.41 -35.58
N GLU A 402 -50.08 -26.61 -35.46
CA GLU A 402 -50.30 -27.49 -36.60
C GLU A 402 -51.41 -26.90 -37.48
N THR A 403 -51.04 -26.01 -38.41
CA THR A 403 -51.96 -25.55 -39.44
C THR A 403 -51.41 -25.86 -40.82
N PHE A 404 -52.14 -26.70 -41.54
CA PHE A 404 -51.86 -27.03 -42.93
C PHE A 404 -52.03 -25.79 -43.80
N MET A 405 -50.93 -25.33 -44.39
CA MET A 405 -50.93 -24.13 -45.24
C MET A 405 -50.90 -24.53 -46.71
N THR A 406 -52.04 -24.41 -47.38
CA THR A 406 -52.25 -24.83 -48.77
C THR A 406 -51.79 -23.79 -49.80
N SER A 407 -51.74 -22.50 -49.44
CA SER A 407 -51.39 -21.41 -50.37
C SER A 407 -49.96 -20.92 -50.26
N MET A 408 -49.33 -20.66 -51.41
CA MET A 408 -47.98 -20.10 -51.51
C MET A 408 -47.85 -18.70 -50.87
N ALA A 409 -48.85 -17.83 -51.05
CA ALA A 409 -48.84 -16.48 -50.46
C ALA A 409 -48.86 -16.51 -48.92
N LEU A 410 -49.61 -17.47 -48.35
CA LEU A 410 -49.66 -17.67 -46.91
C LEU A 410 -48.34 -18.23 -46.37
N ARG A 411 -47.71 -19.16 -47.10
CA ARG A 411 -46.37 -19.69 -46.78
C ARG A 411 -45.31 -18.60 -46.77
N ILE A 412 -45.35 -17.68 -47.74
CA ILE A 412 -44.42 -16.54 -47.79
C ILE A 412 -44.66 -15.59 -46.60
N ALA A 413 -45.92 -15.25 -46.30
CA ALA A 413 -46.25 -14.36 -45.19
C ALA A 413 -45.90 -14.95 -43.81
N MET A 414 -46.14 -16.25 -43.59
CA MET A 414 -45.73 -16.90 -42.35
C MET A 414 -44.22 -17.15 -42.31
N GLY A 415 -43.60 -17.45 -43.45
CA GLY A 415 -42.15 -17.58 -43.55
C GLY A 415 -41.42 -16.28 -43.20
N SER A 416 -41.92 -15.13 -43.65
CA SER A 416 -41.39 -13.82 -43.25
C SER A 416 -41.65 -13.50 -41.78
N TRP A 417 -42.83 -13.86 -41.24
CA TRP A 417 -43.14 -13.72 -39.81
C TRP A 417 -42.24 -14.59 -38.92
N TRP A 418 -41.96 -15.83 -39.33
CA TRP A 418 -41.04 -16.72 -38.63
C TRP A 418 -39.62 -16.18 -38.63
N LEU A 419 -39.15 -15.65 -39.77
CA LEU A 419 -37.84 -15.00 -39.83
C LEU A 419 -37.77 -13.78 -38.91
N PHE A 420 -38.79 -12.93 -38.92
CA PHE A 420 -38.88 -11.77 -38.01
C PHE A 420 -38.86 -12.20 -36.54
N THR A 421 -39.68 -13.18 -36.17
CA THR A 421 -39.73 -13.70 -34.80
C THR A 421 -38.39 -14.28 -34.36
N LEU A 422 -37.73 -15.06 -35.22
CA LEU A 422 -36.42 -15.64 -34.93
C LEU A 422 -35.39 -14.54 -34.64
N ILE A 423 -35.35 -13.49 -35.48
CA ILE A 423 -34.42 -12.36 -35.31
C ILE A 423 -34.71 -11.64 -33.98
N VAL A 424 -35.97 -11.34 -33.67
CA VAL A 424 -36.36 -10.64 -32.44
C VAL A 424 -36.03 -11.46 -31.20
N CYS A 425 -36.36 -12.76 -31.17
CA CYS A 425 -36.04 -13.64 -30.06
C CYS A 425 -34.53 -13.80 -29.86
N SER A 426 -33.79 -14.00 -30.96
CA SER A 426 -32.32 -14.10 -30.91
C SER A 426 -31.69 -12.82 -30.36
N SER A 427 -32.12 -11.66 -30.86
CA SER A 427 -31.65 -10.35 -30.38
C SER A 427 -32.01 -10.11 -28.91
N TYR A 428 -33.19 -10.51 -28.47
CA TYR A 428 -33.59 -10.43 -27.06
C TYR A 428 -32.67 -11.28 -26.18
N THR A 429 -32.44 -12.54 -26.56
CA THR A 429 -31.56 -13.44 -25.79
C THR A 429 -30.11 -12.95 -25.75
N ALA A 430 -29.59 -12.39 -26.85
CA ALA A 430 -28.26 -11.82 -26.92
C ALA A 430 -28.12 -10.56 -26.05
N ASN A 431 -29.08 -9.64 -26.12
CA ASN A 431 -29.07 -8.41 -25.33
C ASN A 431 -29.30 -8.69 -23.84
N LEU A 432 -30.15 -9.65 -23.49
CA LEU A 432 -30.35 -10.08 -22.10
C LEU A 432 -29.05 -10.66 -21.53
N ALA A 433 -28.36 -11.52 -22.29
CA ALA A 433 -27.07 -12.07 -21.89
C ALA A 433 -26.02 -10.98 -21.70
N ALA A 434 -25.94 -10.01 -22.62
CA ALA A 434 -25.04 -8.86 -22.51
C ALA A 434 -25.42 -7.93 -21.34
N TYR A 435 -26.71 -7.69 -21.09
CA TYR A 435 -27.17 -6.86 -19.98
C TYR A 435 -26.82 -7.48 -18.62
N LEU A 436 -26.95 -8.80 -18.49
CA LEU A 436 -26.59 -9.53 -17.27
C LEU A 436 -25.07 -9.58 -17.01
N THR A 437 -24.24 -9.42 -18.04
CA THR A 437 -22.78 -9.30 -17.88
C THR A 437 -22.36 -7.85 -17.60
N VAL A 438 -23.01 -6.85 -18.22
CA VAL A 438 -22.67 -5.42 -18.12
C VAL A 438 -23.25 -4.73 -16.88
N SER A 439 -24.42 -5.11 -16.38
CA SER A 439 -24.97 -4.57 -15.12
C SER A 439 -24.07 -4.82 -13.89
N ARG A 440 -23.05 -5.68 -14.02
CA ARG A 440 -21.97 -5.89 -13.05
C ARG A 440 -20.80 -4.90 -13.18
N MET A 441 -20.87 -3.96 -14.13
CA MET A 441 -19.80 -3.00 -14.48
C MET A 441 -20.17 -1.53 -14.24
N ASP A 442 -21.33 -1.22 -13.62
CA ASP A 442 -21.69 0.18 -13.37
C ASP A 442 -20.74 0.82 -12.34
N ASN A 443 -19.82 1.61 -12.89
CA ASN A 443 -18.95 2.65 -12.31
C ASN A 443 -18.86 2.73 -10.78
N ALA A 444 -18.22 1.74 -10.17
CA ALA A 444 -17.63 1.94 -8.85
C ALA A 444 -16.46 2.93 -8.98
N ILE A 445 -16.42 3.98 -8.16
CA ILE A 445 -15.29 4.91 -8.09
C ILE A 445 -14.05 4.12 -7.66
N ARG A 446 -13.13 3.87 -8.61
CA ARG A 446 -11.91 3.07 -8.38
C ARG A 446 -10.65 3.90 -8.28
N THR A 447 -10.68 5.12 -8.80
CA THR A 447 -9.49 5.98 -8.81
C THR A 447 -9.84 7.40 -8.36
N PHE A 448 -8.81 8.14 -7.95
CA PHE A 448 -8.92 9.57 -7.67
C PHE A 448 -9.43 10.36 -8.89
N GLN A 449 -9.14 9.89 -10.10
CA GLN A 449 -9.59 10.49 -11.34
C GLN A 449 -11.10 10.30 -11.56
N ASP A 450 -11.64 9.12 -11.21
CA ASP A 450 -13.08 8.88 -11.28
C ASP A 450 -13.81 9.74 -10.24
N LEU A 451 -13.24 9.86 -9.04
CA LEU A 451 -13.78 10.68 -7.97
C LEU A 451 -13.78 12.18 -8.31
N SER A 452 -12.78 12.67 -9.06
CA SER A 452 -12.69 14.09 -9.44
C SER A 452 -13.66 14.46 -10.57
N LYS A 453 -14.06 13.51 -11.41
CA LYS A 453 -14.98 13.75 -12.54
C LYS A 453 -16.44 13.75 -12.11
N GLN A 454 -16.77 12.99 -11.07
CA GLN A 454 -18.13 12.91 -10.53
C GLN A 454 -18.43 14.10 -9.59
N THR A 455 -19.71 14.51 -9.53
CA THR A 455 -20.17 15.61 -8.67
C THR A 455 -21.30 15.21 -7.71
N GLU A 456 -21.77 13.96 -7.79
CA GLU A 456 -22.90 13.47 -6.98
C GLU A 456 -22.50 13.19 -5.53
N MET A 457 -21.27 12.74 -5.30
CA MET A 457 -20.71 12.41 -4.00
C MET A 457 -19.73 13.49 -3.54
N SER A 458 -19.97 14.02 -2.33
CA SER A 458 -19.03 14.95 -1.70
C SER A 458 -17.82 14.21 -1.15
N TYR A 459 -16.65 14.83 -1.13
CA TYR A 459 -15.43 14.20 -0.63
C TYR A 459 -14.52 15.18 0.07
N GLY A 460 -13.73 14.67 1.02
CA GLY A 460 -12.86 15.49 1.86
C GLY A 460 -11.91 14.64 2.72
N THR A 461 -11.07 15.31 3.51
CA THR A 461 -10.05 14.68 4.36
C THR A 461 -10.07 15.29 5.77
N VAL A 462 -9.07 15.03 6.61
CA VAL A 462 -8.95 15.67 7.94
C VAL A 462 -8.16 16.96 7.80
N ARG A 463 -8.67 18.06 8.36
CA ARG A 463 -7.99 19.38 8.35
C ARG A 463 -6.68 19.34 9.14
N GLU A 464 -5.73 20.20 8.77
CA GLU A 464 -4.40 20.32 9.42
C GLU A 464 -3.59 19.00 9.46
N SER A 465 -3.86 18.09 8.53
CA SER A 465 -3.20 16.78 8.46
C SER A 465 -2.17 16.70 7.33
N ALA A 466 -1.31 15.68 7.40
CA ALA A 466 -0.37 15.39 6.30
C ALA A 466 -1.08 15.03 4.98
N VAL A 467 -2.30 14.45 5.05
CA VAL A 467 -3.11 14.13 3.87
C VAL A 467 -3.69 15.40 3.24
N PHE A 468 -4.17 16.34 4.06
CA PHE A 468 -4.65 17.63 3.59
C PHE A 468 -3.54 18.41 2.89
N GLU A 469 -2.36 18.44 3.50
CA GLU A 469 -1.17 19.08 2.91
C GLU A 469 -0.72 18.38 1.63
N TYR A 470 -0.81 17.05 1.59
CA TYR A 470 -0.50 16.26 0.39
C TYR A 470 -1.37 16.68 -0.81
N PHE A 471 -2.68 16.83 -0.63
CA PHE A 471 -3.57 17.31 -1.69
C PHE A 471 -3.34 18.79 -2.03
N ARG A 472 -2.97 19.62 -1.05
CA ARG A 472 -2.61 21.03 -1.28
C ARG A 472 -1.38 21.14 -2.18
N VAL A 473 -0.27 20.50 -1.82
CA VAL A 473 1.01 20.57 -2.56
C VAL A 473 0.84 20.00 -3.96
N LYS A 474 0.15 18.85 -4.10
CA LYS A 474 -0.07 18.26 -5.43
C LYS A 474 -1.01 19.09 -6.29
N GLY A 475 -2.14 19.54 -5.75
CA GLY A 475 -3.13 20.31 -6.50
C GLY A 475 -2.67 21.73 -6.86
N THR A 476 -1.67 22.28 -6.17
CA THR A 476 -1.09 23.62 -6.47
C THR A 476 0.18 23.56 -7.29
N ASN A 477 0.75 22.37 -7.55
CA ASN A 477 1.99 22.22 -8.28
C ASN A 477 1.76 22.38 -9.80
N PRO A 478 2.34 23.41 -10.45
CA PRO A 478 2.19 23.62 -11.89
C PRO A 478 2.88 22.53 -12.75
N LEU A 479 3.75 21.72 -12.16
CA LEU A 479 4.50 20.66 -12.85
C LEU A 479 3.73 19.34 -12.91
N GLU A 480 2.66 19.15 -12.14
CA GLU A 480 1.81 17.97 -12.30
C GLU A 480 0.94 18.13 -13.56
N GLN A 481 1.13 17.20 -14.51
CA GLN A 481 0.48 17.25 -15.82
C GLN A 481 -1.02 16.85 -15.75
N ASP A 482 -1.44 16.20 -14.66
CA ASP A 482 -2.81 15.72 -14.47
C ASP A 482 -3.63 16.72 -13.65
N ASN A 483 -4.72 17.22 -14.24
CA ASN A 483 -5.63 18.18 -13.60
C ASN A 483 -6.48 17.54 -12.48
N THR A 484 -6.40 16.21 -12.31
CA THR A 484 -7.14 15.45 -11.28
C THR A 484 -6.91 16.01 -9.88
N PHE A 485 -5.65 16.22 -9.46
CA PHE A 485 -5.35 16.71 -8.10
C PHE A 485 -5.74 18.16 -7.89
N ALA A 486 -5.71 18.99 -8.93
CA ALA A 486 -6.17 20.38 -8.86
C ALA A 486 -7.69 20.46 -8.63
N GLU A 487 -8.47 19.63 -9.31
CA GLU A 487 -9.92 19.56 -9.12
C GLU A 487 -10.30 18.99 -7.75
N LEU A 488 -9.60 17.94 -7.31
CA LEU A 488 -9.77 17.39 -5.96
C LEU A 488 -9.47 18.46 -4.90
N TRP A 489 -8.36 19.19 -5.04
CA TRP A 489 -8.00 20.25 -4.11
C TRP A 489 -9.03 21.39 -4.10
N ARG A 490 -9.58 21.77 -5.25
CA ARG A 490 -10.64 22.78 -5.34
C ARG A 490 -11.86 22.42 -4.51
N THR A 491 -12.27 21.16 -4.54
CA THR A 491 -13.40 20.65 -3.74
C THR A 491 -13.05 20.50 -2.27
N ILE A 492 -11.87 19.95 -1.95
CA ILE A 492 -11.39 19.75 -0.58
C ILE A 492 -11.22 21.09 0.15
N ASN A 493 -10.70 22.11 -0.53
CA ASN A 493 -10.41 23.44 0.01
C ASN A 493 -11.60 24.43 -0.08
N LYS A 494 -12.75 23.99 -0.60
CA LYS A 494 -13.97 24.82 -0.64
C LYS A 494 -14.31 25.32 0.77
N ASN A 495 -14.53 26.63 0.93
CA ASN A 495 -14.74 27.28 2.23
C ASN A 495 -13.65 26.94 3.27
N GLN A 496 -12.37 26.97 2.86
CA GLN A 496 -11.23 26.58 3.70
C GLN A 496 -11.33 25.16 4.28
N GLY A 497 -12.03 24.28 3.56
CA GLY A 497 -12.27 22.89 3.95
C GLY A 497 -13.29 22.71 5.07
N GLN A 498 -14.03 23.75 5.48
CA GLN A 498 -15.05 23.61 6.54
C GLN A 498 -16.28 22.79 6.09
N ASP A 499 -16.66 22.88 4.81
CA ASP A 499 -17.85 22.18 4.30
C ASP A 499 -17.59 20.67 4.14
N ASN A 500 -16.46 20.33 3.54
CA ASN A 500 -16.20 18.98 3.06
C ASN A 500 -15.28 18.19 4.01
N SER A 501 -14.26 18.82 4.59
CA SER A 501 -13.25 18.15 5.43
C SER A 501 -13.67 18.08 6.91
N VAL A 502 -13.18 17.06 7.61
CA VAL A 502 -13.52 16.74 9.02
C VAL A 502 -12.38 17.09 9.97
N THR A 503 -12.62 16.99 11.29
CA THR A 503 -11.61 17.30 12.32
C THR A 503 -10.82 16.10 12.80
N SER A 504 -11.38 14.89 12.69
CA SER A 504 -10.74 13.65 13.12
C SER A 504 -11.03 12.49 12.16
N PRO A 505 -10.15 11.48 12.08
CA PRO A 505 -10.38 10.28 11.27
C PRO A 505 -11.67 9.54 11.65
N ALA A 506 -11.96 9.43 12.96
CA ALA A 506 -13.17 8.78 13.46
C ALA A 506 -14.47 9.53 13.11
N GLU A 507 -14.42 10.86 12.96
CA GLU A 507 -15.53 11.64 12.43
C GLU A 507 -15.72 11.38 10.92
N GLY A 508 -14.63 11.31 10.16
CA GLY A 508 -14.64 10.99 8.73
C GLY A 508 -15.31 9.64 8.43
N ILE A 509 -14.89 8.59 9.15
CA ILE A 509 -15.47 7.25 8.99
C ILE A 509 -16.97 7.23 9.33
N ARG A 510 -17.39 7.94 10.39
CA ARG A 510 -18.82 8.06 10.75
C ARG A 510 -19.62 8.82 9.70
N LYS A 511 -19.04 9.87 9.10
CA LYS A 511 -19.68 10.66 8.04
C LYS A 511 -19.93 9.82 6.79
N VAL A 512 -18.98 8.96 6.39
CA VAL A 512 -19.15 8.01 5.26
C VAL A 512 -20.35 7.10 5.48
N LYS A 513 -20.54 6.56 6.69
CA LYS A 513 -21.68 5.68 6.97
C LYS A 513 -23.04 6.39 6.93
N ARG A 514 -23.07 7.70 7.20
CA ARG A 514 -24.29 8.48 7.35
C ARG A 514 -24.74 9.12 6.04
N ASP A 515 -23.80 9.67 5.30
CA ASP A 515 -24.04 10.49 4.11
C ASP A 515 -23.35 9.87 2.89
N SER A 516 -23.81 10.18 1.68
CA SER A 516 -23.10 9.85 0.44
C SER A 516 -21.81 10.67 0.33
N TYR A 517 -20.77 10.21 1.02
CA TYR A 517 -19.51 10.92 1.22
C TYR A 517 -18.31 9.98 1.00
N ALA A 518 -17.29 10.45 0.28
CA ALA A 518 -16.03 9.74 0.13
C ALA A 518 -14.96 10.35 1.04
N PHE A 519 -14.41 9.55 1.94
CA PHE A 519 -13.38 9.99 2.87
C PHE A 519 -12.00 9.65 2.34
N LEU A 520 -11.17 10.68 2.18
CA LEU A 520 -9.80 10.57 1.69
C LEU A 520 -8.84 10.52 2.88
N TRP A 521 -8.22 9.37 3.10
CA TRP A 521 -7.35 9.17 4.26
C TRP A 521 -6.29 8.10 4.00
N ASP A 522 -5.50 7.86 5.02
CA ASP A 522 -4.49 6.81 5.10
C ASP A 522 -5.11 5.41 4.88
N VAL A 523 -4.65 4.71 3.84
CA VAL A 523 -5.15 3.37 3.47
C VAL A 523 -5.06 2.38 4.63
N ALA A 524 -3.99 2.39 5.41
CA ALA A 524 -3.83 1.43 6.51
C ALA A 524 -4.91 1.63 7.58
N VAL A 525 -5.27 2.88 7.87
CA VAL A 525 -6.36 3.22 8.79
C VAL A 525 -7.72 2.85 8.18
N LEU A 526 -7.93 3.14 6.89
CA LEU A 526 -9.18 2.85 6.19
C LEU A 526 -9.44 1.34 6.05
N GLU A 527 -8.42 0.56 5.68
CA GLU A 527 -8.50 -0.91 5.61
C GLU A 527 -8.84 -1.50 6.98
N TYR A 528 -8.23 -1.00 8.05
CA TYR A 528 -8.56 -1.45 9.40
C TYR A 528 -10.01 -1.13 9.77
N ALA A 529 -10.47 0.09 9.48
CA ALA A 529 -11.84 0.52 9.74
C ALA A 529 -12.86 -0.30 8.95
N ALA A 530 -12.55 -0.70 7.71
CA ALA A 530 -13.41 -1.55 6.91
C ALA A 530 -13.39 -3.02 7.36
N LEU A 531 -12.24 -3.54 7.82
CA LEU A 531 -12.11 -4.91 8.37
C LEU A 531 -12.83 -5.09 9.71
N THR A 532 -12.88 -4.03 10.52
CA THR A 532 -13.50 -4.00 11.85
C THR A 532 -14.94 -3.49 11.84
N ASP A 533 -15.46 -3.14 10.66
CA ASP A 533 -16.84 -2.73 10.50
C ASP A 533 -17.81 -3.84 10.91
N ASP A 534 -18.84 -3.52 11.69
CA ASP A 534 -19.83 -4.51 12.12
C ASP A 534 -20.79 -4.89 10.98
N ASP A 535 -21.10 -3.94 10.10
CA ASP A 535 -22.07 -4.11 9.00
C ASP A 535 -21.41 -4.54 7.67
N CYS A 536 -20.08 -4.53 7.60
CA CYS A 536 -19.30 -4.76 6.37
C CYS A 536 -19.79 -3.95 5.14
N THR A 537 -20.24 -2.70 5.39
CA THR A 537 -20.80 -1.81 4.36
C THR A 537 -19.74 -0.92 3.73
N LEU A 538 -18.58 -0.81 4.35
CA LEU A 538 -17.49 0.04 3.89
C LEU A 538 -16.64 -0.66 2.84
N VAL A 539 -16.26 0.09 1.80
CA VAL A 539 -15.31 -0.34 0.78
C VAL A 539 -14.16 0.66 0.69
N VAL A 540 -12.95 0.12 0.58
CA VAL A 540 -11.70 0.88 0.47
C VAL A 540 -11.15 0.70 -0.93
N THR A 541 -10.84 1.83 -1.56
CA THR A 541 -10.25 1.89 -2.88
C THR A 541 -8.93 2.65 -2.78
N GLY A 542 -7.81 1.99 -3.11
CA GLY A 542 -6.48 2.59 -3.08
C GLY A 542 -5.82 2.62 -4.46
N ASN A 543 -5.04 3.67 -4.74
CA ASN A 543 -4.10 3.66 -5.87
C ASN A 543 -2.72 3.18 -5.36
N SER A 544 -2.19 2.09 -5.94
CA SER A 544 -1.16 1.23 -5.33
C SER A 544 0.30 1.68 -5.56
N MET A 545 0.59 2.97 -5.64
CA MET A 545 1.97 3.44 -5.80
C MET A 545 2.28 4.55 -4.79
N SER A 546 2.93 4.18 -3.68
CA SER A 546 3.47 5.15 -2.75
C SER A 546 4.98 5.10 -2.67
N SER A 547 5.59 6.29 -2.77
CA SER A 547 7.00 6.50 -2.48
C SER A 547 7.27 6.77 -0.99
N LYS A 548 6.24 6.96 -0.16
CA LYS A 548 6.33 7.35 1.25
C LYS A 548 6.12 6.16 2.19
N GLY A 549 6.51 6.31 3.46
CA GLY A 549 6.31 5.30 4.49
C GLY A 549 6.26 5.89 5.89
N TYR A 550 5.91 5.06 6.87
CA TYR A 550 5.97 5.41 8.28
C TYR A 550 7.34 5.08 8.86
N GLY A 551 7.91 6.01 9.60
CA GLY A 551 9.19 5.83 10.29
C GLY A 551 9.07 6.21 11.76
N LEU A 552 10.06 5.81 12.55
CA LEU A 552 10.25 6.36 13.88
C LEU A 552 10.91 7.72 13.72
N ALA A 553 10.37 8.75 14.36
CA ALA A 553 11.02 10.05 14.42
C ALA A 553 11.91 10.12 15.67
N LEU A 554 13.11 10.65 15.53
CA LEU A 554 14.10 10.82 16.59
C LEU A 554 14.51 12.29 16.66
N GLN A 555 15.07 12.68 17.81
CA GLN A 555 15.76 13.97 17.90
C GLN A 555 16.83 14.10 16.80
N HIS A 556 16.98 15.32 16.27
CA HIS A 556 17.98 15.60 15.25
C HIS A 556 19.40 15.28 15.75
N GLY A 557 20.17 14.53 14.96
CA GLY A 557 21.51 14.05 15.33
C GLY A 557 21.52 12.90 16.33
N SER A 558 20.40 12.20 16.53
CA SER A 558 20.32 11.09 17.48
C SER A 558 21.25 9.93 17.10
N PRO A 559 22.07 9.43 18.03
CA PRO A 559 22.97 8.30 17.77
C PRO A 559 22.22 6.97 17.53
N TYR A 560 20.92 6.94 17.82
CA TYR A 560 20.09 5.74 17.73
C TYR A 560 19.43 5.55 16.36
N ARG A 561 19.45 6.58 15.51
CA ARG A 561 18.80 6.57 14.18
C ARG A 561 19.26 5.40 13.32
N ASP A 562 20.58 5.24 13.20
CA ASP A 562 21.17 4.20 12.35
C ASP A 562 20.94 2.80 12.92
N LEU A 563 20.97 2.69 14.26
CA LEU A 563 20.73 1.44 14.96
C LEU A 563 19.30 0.95 14.77
N PHE A 564 18.30 1.81 14.96
CA PHE A 564 16.90 1.47 14.66
C PHE A 564 16.68 1.18 13.18
N SER A 565 17.25 2.00 12.29
CA SER A 565 17.17 1.77 10.84
C SER A 565 17.68 0.39 10.44
N GLN A 566 18.84 -0.02 10.95
CA GLN A 566 19.40 -1.34 10.69
C GLN A 566 18.49 -2.45 11.21
N LYS A 567 17.97 -2.33 12.44
CA LYS A 567 17.10 -3.37 13.02
C LYS A 567 15.73 -3.45 12.39
N ILE A 568 15.18 -2.35 11.89
CA ILE A 568 13.95 -2.37 11.09
C ILE A 568 14.18 -3.10 9.76
N LEU A 569 15.31 -2.85 9.09
CA LEU A 569 15.68 -3.58 7.88
C LEU A 569 15.89 -5.08 8.16
N ASP A 570 16.51 -5.44 9.29
CA ASP A 570 16.66 -6.83 9.71
C ASP A 570 15.27 -7.50 9.92
N LEU A 571 14.32 -6.80 10.56
CA LEU A 571 12.94 -7.29 10.74
C LEU A 571 12.20 -7.43 9.41
N GLN A 572 12.40 -6.50 8.47
CA GLN A 572 11.82 -6.56 7.13
C GLN A 572 12.39 -7.74 6.33
N GLN A 573 13.71 -7.94 6.35
CA GLN A 573 14.37 -9.04 5.63
C GLN A 573 13.95 -10.42 6.15
N LYS A 574 13.67 -10.54 7.46
CA LYS A 574 13.16 -11.78 8.07
C LYS A 574 11.68 -12.03 7.82
N GLY A 575 10.93 -11.02 7.38
CA GLY A 575 9.46 -11.08 7.26
C GLY A 575 8.72 -10.92 8.61
N ASP A 576 9.42 -10.54 9.69
CA ASP A 576 8.79 -10.34 11.01
C ASP A 576 7.77 -9.19 10.97
N LEU A 577 8.06 -8.13 10.21
CA LEU A 577 7.13 -7.01 10.00
C LEU A 577 5.85 -7.45 9.27
N ASP A 578 5.94 -8.41 8.35
CA ASP A 578 4.78 -8.95 7.64
C ASP A 578 3.90 -9.79 8.56
N ILE A 579 4.51 -10.56 9.48
CA ILE A 579 3.79 -11.30 10.52
C ILE A 579 3.06 -10.34 11.45
N LEU A 580 3.73 -9.27 11.91
CA LEU A 580 3.11 -8.23 12.71
C LEU A 580 1.99 -7.52 11.93
N LYS A 581 2.17 -7.22 10.65
CA LYS A 581 1.13 -6.64 9.80
C LYS A 581 -0.08 -7.56 9.72
N GLN A 582 0.12 -8.85 9.47
CA GLN A 582 -0.97 -9.84 9.38
C GLN A 582 -1.76 -9.99 10.68
N LYS A 583 -1.15 -9.74 11.84
CA LYS A 583 -1.83 -9.71 13.14
C LYS A 583 -2.86 -8.59 13.23
N TRP A 584 -2.56 -7.41 12.69
CA TRP A 584 -3.42 -6.22 12.77
C TRP A 584 -4.34 -6.05 11.56
N TRP A 585 -3.88 -6.47 10.37
CA TRP A 585 -4.62 -6.50 9.12
C TRP A 585 -4.69 -7.94 8.59
N PRO A 586 -5.56 -8.79 9.14
CA PRO A 586 -5.69 -10.17 8.70
C PRO A 586 -6.33 -10.25 7.31
N ARG A 587 -5.82 -11.14 6.44
CA ARG A 587 -6.42 -11.43 5.12
C ARG A 587 -7.85 -11.96 5.22
N LYS A 588 -8.16 -12.68 6.30
CA LYS A 588 -9.50 -13.19 6.61
C LYS A 588 -9.97 -12.51 7.90
N GLY A 589 -10.45 -11.28 7.74
CA GLY A 589 -11.05 -10.51 8.84
C GLY A 589 -12.50 -10.88 9.11
N ARG A 590 -13.16 -10.05 9.94
CA ARG A 590 -14.62 -10.11 10.14
C ARG A 590 -15.36 -9.79 8.83
N CYS A 591 -14.83 -8.82 8.10
CA CYS A 591 -15.22 -8.50 6.73
C CYS A 591 -14.15 -8.97 5.74
N ASP A 592 -14.58 -9.37 4.53
CA ASP A 592 -13.71 -9.84 3.46
C ASP A 592 -13.55 -8.76 2.39
N LEU A 593 -12.42 -8.06 2.42
CA LEU A 593 -12.10 -6.98 1.48
C LEU A 593 -11.68 -7.51 0.09
N ASP A 594 -11.21 -8.76 0.00
CA ASP A 594 -10.63 -9.33 -1.22
C ASP A 594 -11.70 -9.76 -2.24
N LYS A 595 -12.96 -9.96 -1.81
CA LYS A 595 -14.11 -10.23 -2.71
C LYS A 595 -14.34 -9.17 -3.79
N HIS A 596 -13.78 -7.97 -3.63
CA HIS A 596 -13.90 -6.88 -4.59
C HIS A 596 -12.66 -6.69 -5.48
N ALA A 597 -11.48 -7.18 -5.07
CA ALA A 597 -10.23 -7.08 -5.84
C ALA A 597 -10.02 -8.27 -6.78
N GLU A 598 -10.40 -9.49 -6.36
CA GLU A 598 -10.47 -10.64 -7.24
C GLU A 598 -11.86 -10.71 -7.89
N SER A 599 -12.02 -9.94 -8.96
CA SER A 599 -13.02 -10.23 -9.99
C SER A 599 -12.64 -11.52 -10.74
N GLN A 600 -12.49 -12.65 -10.04
CA GLN A 600 -12.69 -13.93 -10.71
C GLN A 600 -14.18 -14.08 -10.95
N PRO A 601 -14.60 -14.28 -12.22
CA PRO A 601 -15.99 -14.53 -12.54
C PRO A 601 -16.31 -15.97 -12.16
N GLU A 602 -16.34 -16.29 -10.86
CA GLU A 602 -17.05 -17.49 -10.43
C GLU A 602 -18.51 -17.26 -10.82
N GLY A 603 -19.00 -18.14 -11.70
CA GLY A 603 -20.35 -18.12 -12.24
C GLY A 603 -21.39 -18.21 -11.13
N ARG A 604 -21.67 -17.09 -10.48
CA ARG A 604 -22.75 -16.98 -9.50
C ARG A 604 -24.06 -17.22 -10.22
N ALA A 605 -24.79 -18.23 -9.74
CA ALA A 605 -26.14 -18.55 -10.16
C ALA A 605 -27.02 -17.29 -10.20
N LEU A 606 -27.94 -17.26 -11.17
CA LEU A 606 -28.95 -16.20 -11.24
C LEU A 606 -29.78 -16.20 -9.95
N ARG A 607 -29.88 -15.03 -9.30
CA ARG A 607 -30.61 -14.89 -8.04
C ARG A 607 -32.11 -14.92 -8.30
N LEU A 608 -32.89 -15.47 -7.35
CA LEU A 608 -34.36 -15.49 -7.40
C LEU A 608 -34.96 -14.09 -7.63
N HIS A 609 -34.33 -13.06 -7.08
CA HIS A 609 -34.76 -11.66 -7.23
C HIS A 609 -34.79 -11.18 -8.69
N SER A 610 -33.90 -11.69 -9.54
CA SER A 610 -33.87 -11.33 -10.97
C SER A 610 -35.05 -11.94 -11.76
N PHE A 611 -35.71 -12.96 -11.21
CA PHE A 611 -36.89 -13.61 -11.80
C PHE A 611 -38.22 -13.21 -11.13
N ALA A 612 -38.18 -12.40 -10.07
CA ALA A 612 -39.37 -12.02 -9.32
C ALA A 612 -40.46 -11.39 -10.23
N GLY A 613 -40.08 -10.52 -11.17
CA GLY A 613 -41.02 -9.94 -12.13
C GLY A 613 -41.73 -10.97 -13.02
N VAL A 614 -41.06 -12.07 -13.39
CA VAL A 614 -41.65 -13.14 -14.21
C VAL A 614 -42.73 -13.90 -13.42
N PHE A 615 -42.46 -14.20 -12.15
CA PHE A 615 -43.44 -14.84 -11.28
C PHE A 615 -44.65 -13.95 -11.02
N CYS A 616 -44.46 -12.63 -10.85
CA CYS A 616 -45.55 -11.67 -10.73
C CYS A 616 -46.44 -11.64 -12.00
N ILE A 617 -45.85 -11.66 -13.20
CA ILE A 617 -46.60 -11.68 -14.46
C ILE A 617 -47.41 -12.98 -14.60
N LEU A 618 -46.82 -14.12 -14.25
CA LEU A 618 -47.52 -15.41 -14.27
C LEU A 618 -48.73 -15.41 -13.33
N ALA A 619 -48.54 -14.95 -12.08
CA ALA A 619 -49.62 -14.86 -11.10
C ALA A 619 -50.76 -13.94 -11.58
N ALA A 620 -50.42 -12.77 -12.12
CA ALA A 620 -51.40 -11.85 -12.70
C ALA A 620 -52.16 -12.47 -13.88
N GLY A 621 -51.47 -13.23 -14.75
CA GLY A 621 -52.08 -13.93 -15.88
C GLY A 621 -53.06 -15.01 -15.46
N LEU A 622 -52.70 -15.81 -14.44
CA LEU A 622 -53.59 -16.85 -13.89
C LEU A 622 -54.82 -16.23 -13.21
N LEU A 623 -54.64 -15.17 -12.43
CA LEU A 623 -55.76 -14.45 -11.81
C LEU A 623 -56.70 -13.87 -12.86
N LEU A 624 -56.17 -13.26 -13.93
CA LEU A 624 -56.97 -12.73 -15.02
C LEU A 624 -57.73 -13.86 -15.74
N ALA A 625 -57.09 -15.01 -15.99
CA ALA A 625 -57.74 -16.16 -16.59
C ALA A 625 -58.90 -16.69 -15.73
N CYS A 626 -58.71 -16.79 -14.41
CA CYS A 626 -59.77 -17.17 -13.48
C CYS A 626 -60.92 -16.15 -13.47
N LEU A 627 -60.60 -14.84 -13.50
CA LEU A 627 -61.62 -13.78 -13.57
C LEU A 627 -62.41 -13.85 -14.87
N VAL A 628 -61.74 -14.05 -16.01
CA VAL A 628 -62.41 -14.19 -17.31
C VAL A 628 -63.27 -15.45 -17.33
N ALA A 629 -62.79 -16.59 -16.84
CA ALA A 629 -63.58 -17.82 -16.74
C ALA A 629 -64.82 -17.65 -15.83
N ALA A 630 -64.68 -16.92 -14.72
CA ALA A 630 -65.81 -16.58 -13.84
C ALA A 630 -66.82 -15.66 -14.55
N LEU A 631 -66.35 -14.66 -15.29
CA LEU A 631 -67.19 -13.77 -16.07
C LEU A 631 -67.89 -14.50 -17.24
N GLU A 632 -67.21 -15.41 -17.93
CA GLU A 632 -67.80 -16.25 -18.99
C GLU A 632 -68.84 -17.20 -18.41
N SER A 633 -68.57 -17.80 -17.24
CA SER A 633 -69.54 -18.65 -16.54
C SER A 633 -70.75 -17.86 -16.06
N TRP A 634 -70.55 -16.61 -15.61
CA TRP A 634 -71.63 -15.70 -15.22
C TRP A 634 -72.44 -15.21 -16.43
N TRP A 635 -71.78 -14.90 -17.55
CA TRP A 635 -72.42 -14.44 -18.78
C TRP A 635 -73.16 -15.56 -19.53
N ASN A 636 -72.62 -16.78 -19.49
CA ASN A 636 -73.21 -18.00 -20.06
C ASN A 636 -74.08 -18.77 -19.05
N GLY A 637 -74.32 -18.22 -17.85
CA GLY A 637 -75.32 -18.74 -16.92
C GLY A 637 -76.70 -18.79 -17.60
N PRO A 638 -77.53 -19.81 -17.31
CA PRO A 638 -78.63 -20.19 -18.19
C PRO A 638 -79.66 -19.08 -18.30
N ARG A 639 -79.72 -18.40 -19.45
CA ARG A 639 -81.01 -17.97 -19.98
C ARG A 639 -81.77 -19.26 -20.28
N CYS A 640 -82.67 -19.64 -19.37
CA CYS A 640 -83.65 -20.69 -19.57
C CYS A 640 -84.16 -20.63 -21.02
N GLN A 641 -83.77 -21.61 -21.85
CA GLN A 641 -84.42 -21.82 -23.12
C GLN A 641 -85.88 -22.13 -22.81
N ARG A 642 -86.78 -21.22 -23.19
CA ARG A 642 -88.20 -21.52 -23.34
C ARG A 642 -88.28 -22.77 -24.22
N ALA A 643 -88.78 -23.86 -23.64
CA ALA A 643 -89.15 -25.04 -24.39
C ALA A 643 -90.04 -24.62 -25.57
N GLN A 644 -89.55 -24.81 -26.79
CA GLN A 644 -90.40 -24.85 -27.98
C GLN A 644 -91.29 -26.09 -27.84
N PRO A 645 -92.64 -25.97 -27.91
CA PRO A 645 -93.49 -27.14 -27.99
C PRO A 645 -93.24 -27.80 -29.35
N LYS A 646 -92.85 -29.07 -29.36
CA LYS A 646 -92.83 -29.88 -30.58
C LYS A 646 -94.28 -29.97 -31.10
N GLU A 647 -94.54 -29.35 -32.26
CA GLU A 647 -95.72 -29.63 -33.06
C GLU A 647 -95.73 -31.11 -33.47
N VAL A 648 -96.85 -31.77 -33.17
CA VAL A 648 -97.17 -33.12 -33.62
C VAL A 648 -97.94 -33.01 -34.92
N THR A 649 -97.41 -33.55 -36.01
CA THR A 649 -98.14 -33.79 -37.26
C THR A 649 -98.16 -35.30 -37.55
N PRO A 650 -99.32 -35.90 -37.89
CA PRO A 650 -99.56 -37.33 -37.73
C PRO A 650 -99.17 -38.15 -38.97
N GLN A 651 -98.68 -39.38 -38.76
CA GLN A 651 -98.71 -40.42 -39.78
C GLN A 651 -99.14 -41.77 -39.18
N PRO A 652 -99.79 -42.64 -39.99
CA PRO A 652 -100.82 -43.55 -39.51
C PRO A 652 -100.30 -44.93 -39.09
N ALA A 653 -100.99 -45.45 -38.06
CA ALA A 653 -101.20 -46.84 -37.65
C ALA A 653 -100.41 -47.95 -38.36
N LYS A 654 -99.54 -48.62 -37.59
CA LYS A 654 -99.38 -50.09 -37.62
C LYS A 654 -99.16 -50.60 -36.19
N LEU A 655 -100.11 -51.42 -35.72
CA LEU A 655 -100.05 -52.14 -34.44
C LEU A 655 -98.96 -53.24 -34.48
N ARG A 656 -98.12 -53.32 -33.44
CA ARG A 656 -98.04 -54.42 -32.45
C ARG A 656 -96.90 -54.17 -31.43
N PRO A 657 -96.96 -54.77 -30.21
CA PRO A 657 -96.48 -54.11 -29.00
C PRO A 657 -95.18 -54.70 -28.38
N SER A 658 -94.76 -54.05 -27.27
CA SER A 658 -93.72 -54.40 -26.28
C SER A 658 -92.29 -54.06 -26.71
N SER A 659 -91.43 -53.39 -25.91
CA SER A 659 -91.37 -53.12 -24.47
C SER A 659 -90.37 -51.97 -24.25
N ASP A 660 -90.62 -51.04 -23.32
CA ASP A 660 -89.55 -50.22 -22.75
C ASP A 660 -89.90 -49.62 -21.38
N HIS A 661 -88.87 -49.55 -20.54
CA HIS A 661 -88.55 -48.51 -19.55
C HIS A 661 -88.34 -48.94 -18.09
N HIS A 662 -87.11 -48.74 -17.64
CA HIS A 662 -86.85 -48.14 -16.34
C HIS A 662 -85.91 -46.93 -16.48
N ALA A 663 -86.31 -45.85 -15.81
CA ALA A 663 -85.63 -44.57 -15.70
C ALA A 663 -84.83 -44.52 -14.38
N GLN A 664 -83.76 -43.72 -14.32
CA GLN A 664 -83.29 -43.17 -13.04
C GLN A 664 -82.40 -41.93 -13.20
N ASP A 665 -82.79 -40.86 -12.49
CA ASP A 665 -82.03 -39.65 -12.18
C ASP A 665 -80.79 -39.92 -11.30
N CYS A 666 -79.81 -38.99 -11.28
CA CYS A 666 -79.26 -38.40 -10.05
C CYS A 666 -78.20 -37.29 -10.30
N THR A 667 -78.29 -36.21 -9.52
CA THR A 667 -77.35 -35.10 -9.29
C THR A 667 -76.26 -35.46 -8.27
N ALA A 668 -75.05 -34.85 -8.34
CA ALA A 668 -74.14 -34.74 -7.18
C ALA A 668 -73.08 -33.60 -7.28
N THR A 669 -72.72 -33.11 -6.10
CA THR A 669 -72.02 -31.86 -5.70
C THR A 669 -70.51 -32.07 -5.48
N ALA A 670 -69.70 -30.99 -5.53
CA ALA A 670 -68.23 -30.99 -5.35
C ALA A 670 -67.78 -30.57 -3.93
N THR A 671 -66.61 -31.07 -3.49
CA THR A 671 -65.95 -30.72 -2.20
C THR A 671 -64.47 -30.35 -2.44
N LEU A 672 -64.00 -29.26 -1.83
CA LEU A 672 -62.63 -28.73 -1.87
C LEU A 672 -61.87 -29.09 -0.58
N TYR A 673 -60.56 -29.34 -0.66
CA TYR A 673 -59.66 -29.49 0.49
C TYR A 673 -58.55 -28.44 0.46
N PHE A 674 -58.27 -27.84 1.63
CA PHE A 674 -57.08 -27.05 1.93
C PHE A 674 -56.07 -27.91 2.71
N MET A 675 -54.78 -27.67 2.48
CA MET A 675 -53.69 -28.26 3.25
C MET A 675 -52.67 -27.16 3.57
N ASP A 676 -52.27 -27.06 4.83
CA ASP A 676 -51.00 -26.47 5.28
C ASP A 676 -50.69 -26.98 6.71
N PRO A 677 -49.48 -26.78 7.27
CA PRO A 677 -48.37 -27.72 7.22
C PRO A 677 -47.90 -28.13 8.65
N ASP A 678 -46.83 -28.92 8.74
CA ASP A 678 -46.07 -29.32 9.94
C ASP A 678 -46.26 -30.76 10.48
N ALA A 679 -45.46 -31.66 9.86
CA ALA A 679 -44.61 -32.71 10.46
C ALA A 679 -45.25 -33.99 11.08
N PRO A 680 -44.49 -35.11 11.25
CA PRO A 680 -43.30 -35.62 10.54
C PRO A 680 -43.50 -37.05 9.97
N ASP A 681 -42.47 -37.53 9.26
CA ASP A 681 -42.31 -38.87 8.70
C ASP A 681 -42.72 -40.04 9.62
N ALA A 682 -43.54 -40.96 9.11
CA ALA A 682 -43.15 -42.38 8.85
C ALA A 682 -44.37 -43.30 8.64
N SER A 683 -44.50 -43.75 7.39
CA SER A 683 -44.96 -45.07 6.90
C SER A 683 -46.20 -45.78 7.50
N LEU A 684 -47.20 -45.90 6.62
CA LEU A 684 -48.04 -47.08 6.26
C LEU A 684 -48.57 -47.99 7.40
N ASP A 685 -49.88 -48.04 7.62
CA ASP A 685 -50.81 -48.91 6.87
C ASP A 685 -52.28 -48.67 7.31
N LEU A 686 -53.21 -48.79 6.36
CA LEU A 686 -54.66 -48.69 6.54
C LEU A 686 -55.21 -49.86 7.37
N VAL A 687 -56.04 -49.59 8.40
CA VAL A 687 -57.27 -50.36 8.72
C VAL A 687 -58.28 -49.46 9.45
N GLU A 688 -59.43 -49.24 8.80
CA GLU A 688 -60.82 -49.37 9.31
C GLU A 688 -61.15 -49.09 10.80
N LEU A 689 -62.09 -48.16 11.06
CA LEU A 689 -63.45 -48.43 11.63
C LEU A 689 -64.12 -47.19 12.30
N GLN A 690 -65.34 -46.93 11.81
CA GLN A 690 -66.61 -46.63 12.51
C GLN A 690 -66.70 -45.78 13.81
N TYR A 691 -67.67 -44.82 13.75
CA TYR A 691 -68.64 -44.40 14.79
C TYR A 691 -68.08 -43.79 16.10
N THR A 692 -68.70 -42.89 16.87
CA THR A 692 -70.09 -42.43 17.08
C THR A 692 -70.03 -41.16 17.96
N GLN A 693 -71.01 -40.26 17.79
CA GLN A 693 -71.71 -39.45 18.81
C GLN A 693 -70.97 -38.93 20.07
N LEU A 694 -70.95 -37.60 20.24
CA LEU A 694 -71.98 -36.81 20.95
C LEU A 694 -71.84 -35.32 20.60
#